data_AF-A0A846TK17-F1
#
_entry.id   AF-A0A846TK17-F1
#
_cell.length_a   1.000
_cell.length_b   1.000
_cell.length_c   1.000
_cell.angle_alpha   90.00
_cell.angle_beta   90.00
_cell.angle_gamma   90.00
#
_symmetry.space_group_name_H-M   'P 1'
#
loop_
_entity.id
_entity.type
_entity.pdbx_description
1 polymer ?
#
loop_
_entity_poly.entity_id
_entity_poly.type
_entity_poly.pdbx_seq_one_letter_code
_entity_poly.pdbx_strand_id
1 'polypeptide(L)'
;MEHTPKEERRRIFRNELYHLKELGYVTGEEYKNVSEAHNEYFLDLMAKERQEKELAARTKKNDSVASDDQPAASIPMKVNRKNQPIVRPKKSAEEIRERNISWSLSLGVIMLLIGGLFVATSNWETMTPFMKAGSIALVSGLFYGIAYMSYKVLKIDKTAFAFVILGSLFLPIFTLSLGWFELLGSYLSFYGEGRFILGAISSSVLIPIYGFLANKLSSRVFVWFSFITVSITAAYLLKAIGLQTDGFYLGLVVFNTLLLAAYHQLKKKDVLSLFTAELALYAQANLVLSTLLMLFFYENDVFNGFNLILTAILYLSMIFVNGHKEYHFVFSAMFVYGAYQILETWEFAEGSLIGYALLGFVFLFIPRFIEDKYALKRAFQITSAVVSGLAFLFITAEAMMIHSENPSYILVAAYLIISANFIYLANANENMIFNYLSPIFIAAAMFEAVLQTWKWISIEHLSLPIYFIGFALFMLLGWPLKLRSLHVINTSSRDVGIVIMLSMILIAFFQSLWWELGMMYFLTSFAFYVMKNIDTRAILPLMAQWAAPISLGLSATAIGEEIRLNSSFYHDAIGLPGNFALAGVLLLAVSFGLGRIQEAKLSKNAFFCGHGFYAVSLFYTFTFPISNLYGESVIWFGGILMSLLLYKVTKETVVAFLSALVSLAWYLITFNSIDEMLYDFSTFSEALIIPGGGWLLLGAAALLFQKRKELAVAHSWIAHVYLAPIMAVAFIIYGEEAIISYLISAGIYAASIPFVKKEWKVKAFLYAAFTSLFLAIHTGVGYFSKTESGHYGFLLTSTLLTVFWKLSSADYKQRTLYYLVPISLLGVASFLAAYPYSWLLYGITIGYAAAILVLLHKVKWELVAIAPLMMVYYGTVQMIFQARQEVFWDIAILAGFGILLILSGRKMFQNLWEKGVPIGLKSLDAYSIVGFLFIVSVAFLNSETFWALIIHGLLLSAGLWLQRNRVHGIGVRVIQFTAGAYLLVPYYTALEQFEIPAILEREIYVLPFVALSIFARLIFKGENKQITSYIQWAVLVIVSLLLIQDGLESNTVYDALILGTLSLISMLAGMWLRIKSYFFVGSGVLLLNVILQTRPFWGNLPWWGYLLITGSVLITIASFNEWHKQKGAKGEKTYLVKLKERLLVKLKSWN
;
A
#
# COMPACT_ATOMS: atom_id res chain seq x y z
N MET A 1 -33.60 7.79 17.86
CA MET A 1 -33.06 8.32 16.58
C MET A 1 -34.15 9.09 15.81
N GLU A 2 -34.78 10.11 16.39
CA GLU A 2 -36.04 10.65 15.82
C GLU A 2 -35.88 11.94 14.99
N HIS A 3 -34.76 12.65 15.10
CA HIS A 3 -34.50 13.92 14.38
C HIS A 3 -33.53 13.81 13.18
N THR A 4 -33.33 12.61 12.64
CA THR A 4 -32.65 12.44 11.34
C THR A 4 -33.68 12.55 10.21
N PRO A 5 -33.47 13.37 9.16
CA PRO A 5 -34.33 13.42 7.98
C PRO A 5 -34.57 12.03 7.40
N LYS A 6 -35.80 11.74 6.96
CA LYS A 6 -36.18 10.38 6.52
C LYS A 6 -35.29 9.87 5.36
N GLU A 7 -35.02 10.71 4.36
CA GLU A 7 -34.12 10.36 3.24
C GLU A 7 -32.68 10.04 3.69
N GLU A 8 -32.21 10.70 4.75
CA GLU A 8 -30.90 10.45 5.33
C GLU A 8 -30.87 9.10 6.08
N ARG A 9 -31.97 8.71 6.76
CA ARG A 9 -32.12 7.34 7.30
C ARG A 9 -32.08 6.29 6.19
N ARG A 10 -32.77 6.51 5.06
CA ARG A 10 -32.74 5.62 3.89
C ARG A 10 -31.34 5.52 3.27
N ARG A 11 -30.56 6.61 3.29
CA ARG A 11 -29.16 6.61 2.84
C ARG A 11 -28.24 5.86 3.80
N ILE A 12 -28.40 6.07 5.11
CA ILE A 12 -27.64 5.35 6.15
C ILE A 12 -27.91 3.85 6.04
N PHE A 13 -29.18 3.43 6.04
CA PHE A 13 -29.56 2.02 5.90
C PHE A 13 -28.97 1.37 4.64
N ARG A 14 -29.03 2.04 3.48
CA ARG A 14 -28.45 1.52 2.24
C ARG A 14 -26.92 1.41 2.28
N ASN A 15 -26.23 2.37 2.92
CA ASN A 15 -24.78 2.32 3.08
C ASN A 15 -24.36 1.20 4.06
N GLU A 16 -25.05 1.04 5.18
CA GLU A 16 -24.79 -0.04 6.14
C GLU A 16 -25.07 -1.41 5.52
N LEU A 17 -26.21 -1.59 4.86
CA LEU A 17 -26.55 -2.85 4.17
C LEU A 17 -25.55 -3.17 3.03
N TYR A 18 -25.05 -2.16 2.33
CA TYR A 18 -24.00 -2.33 1.32
C TYR A 18 -22.66 -2.75 1.93
N HIS A 19 -22.24 -2.13 3.04
CA HIS A 19 -21.02 -2.53 3.74
C HIS A 19 -21.14 -3.93 4.35
N LEU A 20 -22.31 -4.32 4.89
CA LEU A 20 -22.53 -5.69 5.38
C LEU A 20 -22.44 -6.71 4.24
N LYS A 21 -22.86 -6.35 3.01
CA LYS A 21 -22.64 -7.18 1.81
C LYS A 21 -21.16 -7.27 1.43
N GLU A 22 -20.42 -6.16 1.37
CA GLU A 22 -18.98 -6.19 1.03
C GLU A 22 -18.17 -6.99 2.05
N LEU A 23 -18.51 -6.89 3.34
CA LEU A 23 -17.87 -7.63 4.42
C LEU A 23 -18.35 -9.09 4.53
N GLY A 24 -19.21 -9.55 3.62
CA GLY A 24 -19.67 -10.95 3.53
C GLY A 24 -20.70 -11.37 4.58
N TYR A 25 -21.26 -10.44 5.36
CA TYR A 25 -22.28 -10.73 6.38
C TYR A 25 -23.70 -10.87 5.82
N VAL A 26 -23.95 -10.47 4.57
CA VAL A 26 -25.21 -10.70 3.86
C VAL A 26 -24.92 -11.06 2.40
N THR A 27 -25.67 -12.02 1.85
CA THR A 27 -25.48 -12.42 0.45
C THR A 27 -25.95 -11.37 -0.54
N GLY A 28 -25.49 -11.48 -1.79
CA GLY A 28 -25.86 -10.53 -2.85
C GLY A 28 -27.36 -10.50 -3.17
N GLU A 29 -28.08 -11.59 -2.92
CA GLU A 29 -29.53 -11.72 -3.14
C GLU A 29 -30.33 -11.15 -1.96
N GLU A 30 -29.92 -11.44 -0.72
CA GLU A 30 -30.49 -10.82 0.49
C GLU A 30 -30.32 -9.30 0.50
N TYR A 31 -29.13 -8.78 0.15
CA TYR A 31 -28.91 -7.35 -0.03
C TYR A 31 -29.94 -6.72 -0.98
N LYS A 32 -30.21 -7.41 -2.10
CA LYS A 32 -31.12 -6.90 -3.12
C LYS A 32 -32.56 -6.89 -2.60
N ASN A 33 -33.02 -8.02 -2.05
CA ASN A 33 -34.38 -8.17 -1.52
C ASN A 33 -34.65 -7.20 -0.36
N VAL A 34 -33.70 -7.05 0.58
CA VAL A 34 -33.84 -6.13 1.73
C VAL A 34 -33.73 -4.66 1.30
N SER A 35 -32.89 -4.33 0.31
CA SER A 35 -32.80 -2.97 -0.25
C SER A 35 -34.04 -2.57 -1.05
N GLU A 36 -34.68 -3.51 -1.73
CA GLU A 36 -35.94 -3.32 -2.47
C GLU A 36 -37.12 -3.21 -1.49
N ALA A 37 -37.25 -4.10 -0.50
CA ALA A 37 -38.30 -4.03 0.52
C ALA A 37 -38.24 -2.74 1.37
N HIS A 38 -37.04 -2.33 1.82
CA HIS A 38 -36.88 -1.03 2.49
C HIS A 38 -37.18 0.15 1.55
N ASN A 39 -36.98 0.00 0.24
CA ASN A 39 -37.30 1.04 -0.72
C ASN A 39 -38.81 1.23 -0.90
N GLU A 40 -39.58 0.13 -0.97
CA GLU A 40 -41.04 0.17 -0.99
C GLU A 40 -41.61 0.71 0.33
N TYR A 41 -41.17 0.19 1.48
CA TYR A 41 -41.55 0.72 2.80
C TYR A 41 -41.32 2.24 2.91
N PHE A 42 -40.21 2.75 2.36
CA PHE A 42 -39.94 4.19 2.36
C PHE A 42 -40.88 4.98 1.43
N LEU A 43 -41.23 4.42 0.27
CA LEU A 43 -42.17 5.04 -0.67
C LEU A 43 -43.58 5.10 -0.08
N ASP A 44 -44.03 4.02 0.58
CA ASP A 44 -45.31 3.97 1.29
C ASP A 44 -45.38 4.98 2.44
N LEU A 45 -44.28 5.12 3.19
CA LEU A 45 -44.21 6.07 4.30
C LEU A 45 -44.24 7.54 3.81
N MET A 46 -43.70 7.80 2.62
CA MET A 46 -43.81 9.09 1.92
C MET A 46 -45.19 9.31 1.28
N ALA A 47 -45.86 8.24 0.83
CA ALA A 47 -47.21 8.28 0.28
C ALA A 47 -48.25 8.57 1.37
N LYS A 48 -48.15 7.92 2.53
CA LYS A 48 -48.95 8.23 3.73
C LYS A 48 -48.79 9.70 4.14
N GLU A 49 -47.55 10.19 4.20
CA GLU A 49 -47.28 11.57 4.62
C GLU A 49 -47.74 12.62 3.58
N ARG A 50 -47.87 12.23 2.29
CA ARG A 50 -48.58 13.04 1.29
C ARG A 50 -50.08 13.02 1.50
N GLN A 51 -50.70 11.86 1.73
CA GLN A 51 -52.13 11.75 2.02
C GLN A 51 -52.51 12.52 3.28
N GLU A 52 -51.72 12.43 4.36
CA GLU A 52 -51.93 13.20 5.60
C GLU A 52 -51.80 14.70 5.36
N LYS A 53 -50.83 15.15 4.54
CA LYS A 53 -50.69 16.57 4.18
C LYS A 53 -51.79 17.07 3.24
N GLU A 54 -52.27 16.24 2.32
CA GLU A 54 -53.41 16.58 1.45
C GLU A 54 -54.74 16.59 2.22
N LEU A 55 -54.92 15.70 3.19
CA LEU A 55 -56.06 15.72 4.10
C LEU A 55 -56.03 17.00 4.97
N ALA A 56 -54.90 17.29 5.62
CA ALA A 56 -54.71 18.50 6.42
C ALA A 56 -54.80 19.81 5.61
N ALA A 57 -54.49 19.78 4.31
CA ALA A 57 -54.70 20.92 3.41
C ALA A 57 -56.17 21.08 2.97
N ARG A 58 -56.95 20.00 2.93
CA ARG A 58 -58.40 20.06 2.63
C ARG A 58 -59.22 20.53 3.84
N THR A 59 -58.90 20.09 5.05
CA THR A 59 -59.62 20.52 6.27
C THR A 59 -59.39 21.98 6.64
N LYS A 60 -58.34 22.64 6.13
CA LYS A 60 -58.03 24.05 6.41
C LYS A 60 -58.73 25.09 5.52
N LYS A 61 -59.68 24.67 4.66
CA LYS A 61 -60.38 25.60 3.75
C LYS A 61 -61.84 25.91 4.11
N ASN A 62 -62.40 25.20 5.09
CA ASN A 62 -63.64 25.55 5.77
C ASN A 62 -63.36 25.74 7.26
N ASP A 63 -64.25 26.47 7.92
CA ASP A 63 -64.32 26.71 9.37
C ASP A 63 -63.25 27.63 9.96
N SER A 64 -63.57 28.92 9.90
CA SER A 64 -63.01 29.98 10.75
C SER A 64 -64.14 30.65 11.54
N VAL A 65 -64.47 30.12 12.73
CA VAL A 65 -65.24 30.82 13.78
C VAL A 65 -64.74 30.38 15.16
N ALA A 66 -64.28 31.35 15.98
CA ALA A 66 -64.01 31.32 17.44
C ALA A 66 -63.10 30.17 17.98
N SER A 67 -62.15 30.39 18.90
CA SER A 67 -62.14 31.24 20.10
C SER A 67 -60.71 31.40 20.66
N ASP A 68 -60.49 32.39 21.54
CA ASP A 68 -59.30 32.49 22.40
C ASP A 68 -59.28 31.37 23.47
N ASP A 69 -58.09 30.88 23.84
CA ASP A 69 -57.50 31.14 25.18
C ASP A 69 -56.11 30.50 25.38
N GLN A 70 -55.33 31.07 26.31
CA GLN A 70 -54.07 30.55 26.87
C GLN A 70 -54.34 29.44 27.94
N PRO A 71 -53.36 28.68 28.55
CA PRO A 71 -51.95 29.04 28.76
C PRO A 71 -50.84 27.92 28.86
N ALA A 72 -49.59 28.41 28.98
CA ALA A 72 -48.47 27.93 29.83
C ALA A 72 -47.74 26.56 29.65
N ALA A 73 -46.40 26.69 29.75
CA ALA A 73 -45.40 25.82 30.41
C ALA A 73 -45.00 24.44 29.82
N SER A 74 -43.73 24.33 29.40
CA SER A 74 -42.66 23.62 30.16
C SER A 74 -41.30 23.63 29.41
N ILE A 75 -40.22 23.18 30.08
CA ILE A 75 -38.80 23.52 29.77
C ILE A 75 -38.02 22.26 29.24
N PRO A 76 -36.67 22.22 29.15
CA PRO A 76 -35.89 22.27 27.90
C PRO A 76 -35.23 20.94 27.46
N MET A 77 -34.70 20.91 26.23
CA MET A 77 -33.40 20.25 26.00
C MET A 77 -32.58 20.86 24.86
N LYS A 78 -31.39 21.39 25.18
CA LYS A 78 -30.38 21.82 24.20
C LYS A 78 -29.55 20.61 23.76
N VAL A 79 -29.62 20.23 22.48
CA VAL A 79 -28.62 19.34 21.86
C VAL A 79 -27.70 20.17 20.97
N ASN A 80 -26.42 20.25 21.36
CA ASN A 80 -25.35 20.84 20.55
C ASN A 80 -25.22 20.09 19.21
N ARG A 81 -25.50 20.75 18.09
CA ARG A 81 -24.93 20.34 16.79
C ARG A 81 -23.71 21.20 16.50
N LYS A 82 -22.54 20.57 16.54
CA LYS A 82 -21.27 21.13 16.05
C LYS A 82 -21.42 21.56 14.59
N ASN A 83 -20.63 22.56 14.21
CA ASN A 83 -20.45 23.02 12.84
C ASN A 83 -20.24 21.86 11.87
N GLN A 84 -21.24 21.59 11.04
CA GLN A 84 -21.00 21.03 9.70
C GLN A 84 -20.76 22.20 8.76
N PRO A 85 -19.87 22.07 7.75
CA PRO A 85 -19.68 23.12 6.76
C PRO A 85 -21.02 23.41 6.08
N ILE A 86 -21.27 24.68 5.75
CA ILE A 86 -22.47 25.12 5.02
C ILE A 86 -22.34 24.62 3.57
N VAL A 87 -22.67 23.33 3.37
CA VAL A 87 -22.92 22.78 2.04
C VAL A 87 -24.17 23.47 1.54
N ARG A 88 -23.98 24.50 0.69
CA ARG A 88 -25.06 25.16 -0.04
C ARG A 88 -25.96 24.06 -0.64
N PRO A 89 -27.29 24.11 -0.45
CA PRO A 89 -28.16 23.03 -0.88
C PRO A 89 -27.93 22.74 -2.37
N LYS A 90 -27.55 21.49 -2.68
CA LYS A 90 -27.43 21.03 -4.07
C LYS A 90 -28.85 21.04 -4.64
N LYS A 91 -29.14 22.07 -5.42
CA LYS A 91 -30.43 22.31 -6.09
C LYS A 91 -30.96 21.03 -6.73
N SER A 92 -32.26 20.79 -6.61
CA SER A 92 -32.88 19.59 -7.21
C SER A 92 -32.73 19.58 -8.73
N ALA A 93 -32.92 18.42 -9.37
CA ALA A 93 -32.89 18.34 -10.84
C ALA A 93 -33.93 19.25 -11.51
N GLU A 94 -35.04 19.59 -10.83
CA GLU A 94 -36.00 20.59 -11.33
C GLU A 94 -35.52 22.02 -11.10
N GLU A 95 -34.95 22.36 -9.93
CA GLU A 95 -34.33 23.68 -9.74
C GLU A 95 -33.13 23.91 -10.68
N ILE A 96 -32.42 22.86 -11.09
CA ILE A 96 -31.36 22.93 -12.11
C ILE A 96 -31.97 23.13 -13.49
N ARG A 97 -33.10 22.49 -13.81
CA ARG A 97 -33.83 22.69 -15.08
C ARG A 97 -34.42 24.11 -15.17
N GLU A 98 -35.06 24.60 -14.11
CA GLU A 98 -35.54 25.98 -13.98
C GLU A 98 -34.39 26.98 -14.05
N ARG A 99 -33.26 26.70 -13.38
CA ARG A 99 -32.05 27.52 -13.50
C ARG A 99 -31.53 27.52 -14.93
N ASN A 100 -31.53 26.39 -15.64
CA ASN A 100 -31.04 26.34 -17.02
C ASN A 100 -31.99 27.06 -17.99
N ILE A 101 -33.30 27.02 -17.77
CA ILE A 101 -34.29 27.83 -18.51
C ILE A 101 -34.09 29.33 -18.21
N SER A 102 -33.94 29.69 -16.92
CA SER A 102 -33.62 31.07 -16.50
C SER A 102 -32.29 31.55 -17.06
N TRP A 103 -31.27 30.68 -17.13
CA TRP A 103 -29.97 30.99 -17.73
C TRP A 103 -30.07 31.13 -19.24
N SER A 104 -30.85 30.30 -19.94
CA SER A 104 -31.08 30.49 -21.38
C SER A 104 -31.79 31.82 -21.66
N LEU A 105 -32.74 32.22 -20.80
CA LEU A 105 -33.41 33.52 -20.87
C LEU A 105 -32.44 34.66 -20.55
N SER A 106 -31.67 34.56 -19.46
CA SER A 106 -30.67 35.56 -19.06
C SER A 106 -29.52 35.67 -20.06
N LEU A 107 -29.09 34.59 -20.71
CA LEU A 107 -28.05 34.64 -21.75
C LEU A 107 -28.59 35.30 -23.03
N GLY A 108 -29.85 35.03 -23.40
CA GLY A 108 -30.54 35.77 -24.46
C GLY A 108 -30.67 37.26 -24.15
N VAL A 109 -31.08 37.61 -22.92
CA VAL A 109 -31.14 39.00 -22.45
C VAL A 109 -29.75 39.64 -22.40
N ILE A 110 -28.70 38.93 -21.98
CA ILE A 110 -27.31 39.43 -21.95
C ILE A 110 -26.77 39.66 -23.36
N MET A 111 -27.00 38.75 -24.31
CA MET A 111 -26.58 38.97 -25.71
C MET A 111 -27.31 40.15 -26.35
N LEU A 112 -28.59 40.37 -25.99
CA LEU A 112 -29.36 41.55 -26.39
C LEU A 112 -28.86 42.83 -25.68
N LEU A 113 -28.49 42.75 -24.39
CA LEU A 113 -27.89 43.85 -23.61
C LEU A 113 -26.48 44.23 -24.10
N ILE A 114 -25.66 43.27 -24.54
CA ILE A 114 -24.35 43.53 -25.15
C ILE A 114 -24.55 44.25 -26.49
N GLY A 115 -25.53 43.84 -27.29
CA GLY A 115 -25.97 44.57 -28.48
C GLY A 115 -26.41 46.01 -28.17
N GLY A 116 -27.13 46.24 -27.07
CA GLY A 116 -27.56 47.57 -26.65
C GLY A 116 -26.49 48.44 -25.97
N LEU A 117 -25.58 47.85 -25.21
CA LEU A 117 -24.49 48.56 -24.51
C LEU A 117 -23.47 49.10 -25.51
N PHE A 118 -23.14 48.30 -26.54
CA PHE A 118 -22.28 48.70 -27.64
C PHE A 118 -22.82 49.94 -28.40
N VAL A 119 -24.15 50.11 -28.45
CA VAL A 119 -24.80 51.30 -29.00
C VAL A 119 -24.66 52.51 -28.05
N ALA A 120 -24.70 52.31 -26.73
CA ALA A 120 -24.71 53.39 -25.74
C ALA A 120 -23.32 53.95 -25.36
N THR A 121 -22.29 53.12 -25.26
CA THR A 121 -20.94 53.57 -24.84
C THR A 121 -20.14 54.26 -25.95
N SER A 122 -20.70 54.36 -27.16
CA SER A 122 -20.08 54.97 -28.33
C SER A 122 -19.81 56.49 -28.20
N ASN A 123 -20.40 57.18 -27.21
CA ASN A 123 -20.42 58.65 -27.11
C ASN A 123 -20.07 59.22 -25.70
N TRP A 124 -19.24 58.57 -24.88
CA TRP A 124 -19.04 58.98 -23.46
C TRP A 124 -18.22 60.28 -23.26
N GLU A 125 -17.19 60.54 -24.08
CA GLU A 125 -16.26 61.65 -23.82
C GLU A 125 -16.90 63.04 -23.97
N THR A 126 -17.92 63.17 -24.82
CA THR A 126 -18.57 64.42 -25.21
C THR A 126 -19.52 65.01 -24.15
N MET A 127 -19.65 64.37 -22.97
CA MET A 127 -20.59 64.78 -21.91
C MET A 127 -19.97 65.70 -20.85
N THR A 128 -20.71 66.72 -20.40
CA THR A 128 -20.30 67.64 -19.31
C THR A 128 -20.31 66.96 -17.93
N PRO A 129 -19.67 67.52 -16.87
CA PRO A 129 -19.68 66.91 -15.53
C PRO A 129 -21.09 66.72 -14.94
N PHE A 130 -22.00 67.68 -15.17
CA PHE A 130 -23.40 67.55 -14.77
C PHE A 130 -24.13 66.46 -15.57
N MET A 131 -23.85 66.31 -16.86
CA MET A 131 -24.37 65.20 -17.67
C MET A 131 -23.78 63.83 -17.28
N LYS A 132 -22.53 63.79 -16.82
CA LYS A 132 -21.86 62.57 -16.32
C LYS A 132 -22.48 62.12 -14.99
N ALA A 133 -22.61 63.02 -14.01
CA ALA A 133 -23.34 62.75 -12.76
C ALA A 133 -24.82 62.42 -13.01
N GLY A 134 -25.47 63.14 -13.94
CA GLY A 134 -26.86 62.89 -14.35
C GLY A 134 -27.06 61.55 -15.05
N SER A 135 -26.11 61.10 -15.88
CA SER A 135 -26.15 59.77 -16.51
C SER A 135 -26.01 58.64 -15.48
N ILE A 136 -25.15 58.83 -14.47
CA ILE A 136 -25.01 57.90 -13.34
C ILE A 136 -26.33 57.84 -12.54
N ALA A 137 -26.98 58.97 -12.29
CA ALA A 137 -28.30 59.02 -11.66
C ALA A 137 -29.40 58.40 -12.54
N LEU A 138 -29.34 58.56 -13.86
CA LEU A 138 -30.29 58.00 -14.82
C LEU A 138 -30.21 56.47 -14.85
N VAL A 139 -29.02 55.87 -14.75
CA VAL A 139 -28.84 54.41 -14.62
C VAL A 139 -29.51 53.89 -13.34
N SER A 140 -29.34 54.59 -12.21
CA SER A 140 -30.07 54.27 -10.97
C SER A 140 -31.59 54.33 -11.16
N GLY A 141 -32.09 55.41 -11.77
CA GLY A 141 -33.51 55.60 -12.09
C GLY A 141 -34.09 54.53 -13.04
N LEU A 142 -33.33 54.13 -14.05
CA LEU A 142 -33.71 53.08 -15.01
C LEU A 142 -33.87 51.73 -14.32
N PHE A 143 -32.97 51.36 -13.39
CA PHE A 143 -33.13 50.13 -12.62
C PHE A 143 -34.35 50.20 -11.68
N TYR A 144 -34.62 51.32 -11.01
CA TYR A 144 -35.86 51.48 -10.24
C TYR A 144 -37.12 51.42 -11.14
N GLY A 145 -37.06 51.92 -12.38
CA GLY A 145 -38.14 51.83 -13.37
C GLY A 145 -38.42 50.39 -13.83
N ILE A 146 -37.38 49.63 -14.17
CA ILE A 146 -37.50 48.20 -14.54
C ILE A 146 -37.95 47.37 -13.34
N ALA A 147 -37.51 47.70 -12.12
CA ALA A 147 -38.02 47.09 -10.89
C ALA A 147 -39.55 47.25 -10.76
N TYR A 148 -40.04 48.48 -10.95
CA TYR A 148 -41.47 48.79 -10.87
C TYR A 148 -42.28 48.05 -11.96
N MET A 149 -41.78 47.99 -13.19
CA MET A 149 -42.43 47.23 -14.27
C MET A 149 -42.45 45.71 -13.99
N SER A 150 -41.34 45.15 -13.51
CA SER A 150 -41.23 43.72 -13.18
C SER A 150 -42.18 43.32 -12.04
N TYR A 151 -42.35 44.19 -11.05
CA TYR A 151 -43.28 43.99 -9.93
C TYR A 151 -44.75 44.12 -10.37
N LYS A 152 -45.10 45.22 -11.06
CA LYS A 152 -46.49 45.61 -11.28
C LYS A 152 -47.13 45.04 -12.54
N VAL A 153 -46.35 44.79 -13.60
CA VAL A 153 -46.85 44.29 -14.89
C VAL A 153 -46.63 42.78 -15.01
N LEU A 154 -45.40 42.31 -14.78
CA LEU A 154 -45.02 40.91 -14.97
C LEU A 154 -45.24 40.03 -13.73
N LYS A 155 -45.46 40.63 -12.55
CA LYS A 155 -45.63 39.94 -11.25
C LYS A 155 -44.46 39.01 -10.89
N ILE A 156 -43.22 39.48 -11.10
CA ILE A 156 -41.99 38.73 -10.82
C ILE A 156 -41.19 39.41 -9.69
N ASP A 157 -41.62 39.17 -8.45
CA ASP A 157 -41.14 39.88 -7.25
C ASP A 157 -39.62 39.81 -7.04
N LYS A 158 -39.03 38.63 -7.26
CA LYS A 158 -37.58 38.40 -7.08
C LYS A 158 -36.74 39.22 -8.06
N THR A 159 -37.23 39.42 -9.28
CA THR A 159 -36.56 40.24 -10.31
C THR A 159 -36.66 41.72 -9.97
N ALA A 160 -37.81 42.17 -9.47
CA ALA A 160 -38.00 43.55 -9.03
C ALA A 160 -37.07 43.93 -7.87
N PHE A 161 -36.97 43.08 -6.83
CA PHE A 161 -36.11 43.33 -5.67
C PHE A 161 -34.63 43.45 -6.04
N ALA A 162 -34.14 42.63 -6.99
CA ALA A 162 -32.76 42.70 -7.47
C ALA A 162 -32.44 44.06 -8.13
N PHE A 163 -33.36 44.59 -8.94
CA PHE A 163 -33.20 45.91 -9.56
C PHE A 163 -33.29 47.07 -8.56
N VAL A 164 -34.08 46.95 -7.48
CA VAL A 164 -34.10 47.95 -6.38
C VAL A 164 -32.75 48.03 -5.65
N ILE A 165 -32.11 46.89 -5.38
CA ILE A 165 -30.76 46.87 -4.78
C ILE A 165 -29.76 47.53 -5.74
N LEU A 166 -29.80 47.16 -7.02
CA LEU A 166 -28.87 47.68 -8.02
C LEU A 166 -28.98 49.21 -8.15
N GLY A 167 -30.20 49.76 -8.23
CA GLY A 167 -30.42 51.21 -8.21
C GLY A 167 -29.88 51.88 -6.92
N SER A 168 -30.04 51.24 -5.77
CA SER A 168 -29.63 51.78 -4.47
C SER A 168 -28.11 51.86 -4.26
N LEU A 169 -27.34 51.00 -4.94
CA LEU A 169 -25.88 50.99 -4.90
C LEU A 169 -25.24 52.11 -5.73
N PHE A 170 -25.97 52.71 -6.66
CA PHE A 170 -25.51 53.89 -7.40
C PHE A 170 -25.72 55.20 -6.62
N LEU A 171 -26.50 55.22 -5.54
CA LEU A 171 -26.75 56.45 -4.75
C LEU A 171 -25.49 57.00 -4.04
N PRO A 172 -24.64 56.19 -3.38
CA PRO A 172 -23.39 56.68 -2.80
C PRO A 172 -22.45 57.21 -3.88
N ILE A 173 -22.33 56.49 -5.00
CA ILE A 173 -21.53 56.87 -6.17
C ILE A 173 -21.99 58.24 -6.69
N PHE A 174 -23.30 58.46 -6.81
CA PHE A 174 -23.86 59.76 -7.19
C PHE A 174 -23.50 60.85 -6.16
N THR A 175 -23.74 60.64 -4.86
CA THR A 175 -23.44 61.67 -3.84
C THR A 175 -21.96 62.03 -3.75
N LEU A 176 -21.06 61.07 -3.94
CA LEU A 176 -19.61 61.33 -4.00
C LEU A 176 -19.21 61.98 -5.33
N SER A 177 -19.87 61.63 -6.44
CA SER A 177 -19.61 62.27 -7.74
C SER A 177 -19.89 63.78 -7.72
N LEU A 178 -20.80 64.25 -6.88
CA LEU A 178 -21.05 65.69 -6.68
C LEU A 178 -19.83 66.41 -6.06
N GLY A 179 -19.17 65.79 -5.09
CA GLY A 179 -17.92 66.32 -4.50
C GLY A 179 -16.68 66.10 -5.38
N TRP A 180 -16.68 65.06 -6.22
CA TRP A 180 -15.59 64.74 -7.15
C TRP A 180 -15.57 65.67 -8.38
N PHE A 181 -16.74 66.01 -8.90
CA PHE A 181 -16.91 66.99 -9.98
C PHE A 181 -17.07 68.44 -9.46
N GLU A 182 -16.73 68.70 -8.19
CA GLU A 182 -16.76 70.01 -7.52
C GLU A 182 -18.12 70.75 -7.55
N LEU A 183 -19.22 70.02 -7.81
CA LEU A 183 -20.58 70.56 -7.93
C LEU A 183 -21.16 71.10 -6.60
N LEU A 184 -20.45 70.89 -5.48
CA LEU A 184 -20.77 71.42 -4.14
C LEU A 184 -19.81 72.54 -3.68
N GLY A 185 -18.92 73.00 -4.57
CA GLY A 185 -17.91 74.04 -4.28
C GLY A 185 -16.59 73.49 -3.75
N SER A 186 -15.53 74.29 -3.84
CA SER A 186 -14.15 73.85 -3.56
C SER A 186 -13.89 73.42 -2.11
N TYR A 187 -14.54 74.06 -1.13
CA TYR A 187 -14.42 73.68 0.29
C TYR A 187 -15.04 72.31 0.59
N LEU A 188 -16.19 72.01 -0.03
CA LEU A 188 -16.87 70.72 0.00
C LEU A 188 -16.54 69.92 -1.28
N SER A 189 -15.24 69.69 -1.49
CA SER A 189 -14.72 68.82 -2.55
C SER A 189 -13.82 67.73 -1.95
N PHE A 190 -13.40 66.74 -2.75
CA PHE A 190 -12.40 65.75 -2.33
C PHE A 190 -11.04 66.37 -1.99
N TYR A 191 -10.73 67.54 -2.53
CA TYR A 191 -9.43 68.22 -2.40
C TYR A 191 -9.46 69.40 -1.40
N GLY A 192 -10.65 69.80 -0.92
CA GLY A 192 -10.84 70.91 0.02
C GLY A 192 -10.57 70.56 1.49
N GLU A 193 -10.37 71.59 2.31
CA GLU A 193 -10.18 71.44 3.76
C GLU A 193 -11.40 70.78 4.45
N GLY A 194 -12.60 71.07 3.94
CA GLY A 194 -13.86 70.48 4.42
C GLY A 194 -14.08 69.02 4.04
N ARG A 195 -13.13 68.32 3.40
CA ARG A 195 -13.29 66.94 2.87
C ARG A 195 -13.87 65.91 3.86
N PHE A 196 -13.48 65.96 5.13
CA PHE A 196 -14.00 65.03 6.14
C PHE A 196 -15.43 65.42 6.59
N ILE A 197 -15.75 66.72 6.58
CA ILE A 197 -17.10 67.23 6.80
C ILE A 197 -18.01 66.86 5.63
N LEU A 198 -17.52 66.96 4.37
CA LEU A 198 -18.22 66.42 3.20
C LEU A 198 -18.48 64.92 3.36
N GLY A 199 -17.49 64.13 3.76
CA GLY A 199 -17.64 62.70 4.01
C GLY A 199 -18.76 62.39 5.00
N ALA A 200 -18.81 63.12 6.12
CA ALA A 200 -19.87 63.01 7.12
C ALA A 200 -21.25 63.45 6.59
N ILE A 201 -21.35 64.53 5.80
CA ILE A 201 -22.61 65.00 5.20
C ILE A 201 -23.13 63.99 4.17
N SER A 202 -22.29 63.55 3.23
CA SER A 202 -22.67 62.60 2.19
C SER A 202 -23.14 61.25 2.76
N SER A 203 -22.49 60.74 3.81
CA SER A 203 -22.96 59.53 4.51
C SER A 203 -24.25 59.77 5.31
N SER A 204 -24.37 60.93 5.97
CA SER A 204 -25.56 61.26 6.78
C SER A 204 -26.85 61.31 5.97
N VAL A 205 -26.82 61.89 4.76
CA VAL A 205 -28.00 61.99 3.87
C VAL A 205 -28.54 60.62 3.45
N LEU A 206 -27.69 59.59 3.40
CA LEU A 206 -28.08 58.22 3.02
C LEU A 206 -28.76 57.45 4.17
N ILE A 207 -28.50 57.81 5.44
CA ILE A 207 -29.10 57.17 6.63
C ILE A 207 -30.65 57.14 6.56
N PRO A 208 -31.37 58.26 6.36
CA PRO A 208 -32.83 58.24 6.29
C PRO A 208 -33.36 57.51 5.05
N ILE A 209 -32.65 57.57 3.92
CA ILE A 209 -33.04 56.90 2.65
C ILE A 209 -33.01 55.38 2.83
N TYR A 210 -31.90 54.85 3.34
CA TYR A 210 -31.76 53.42 3.61
C TYR A 210 -32.64 52.97 4.78
N GLY A 211 -32.84 53.80 5.81
CA GLY A 211 -33.79 53.51 6.90
C GLY A 211 -35.24 53.38 6.40
N PHE A 212 -35.67 54.26 5.49
CA PHE A 212 -36.99 54.16 4.85
C PHE A 212 -37.13 52.90 3.99
N LEU A 213 -36.13 52.58 3.16
CA LEU A 213 -36.13 51.36 2.34
C LEU A 213 -36.09 50.08 3.18
N ALA A 214 -35.37 50.08 4.31
CA ALA A 214 -35.34 48.97 5.26
C ALA A 214 -36.74 48.66 5.81
N ASN A 215 -37.45 49.69 6.28
CA ASN A 215 -38.81 49.55 6.80
C ASN A 215 -39.82 49.19 5.70
N LYS A 216 -39.79 49.87 4.54
CA LYS A 216 -40.76 49.68 3.45
C LYS A 216 -40.65 48.30 2.76
N LEU A 217 -39.46 47.72 2.72
CA LEU A 217 -39.19 46.42 2.09
C LEU A 217 -38.96 45.30 3.11
N SER A 218 -39.07 45.58 4.41
CA SER A 218 -38.71 44.67 5.52
C SER A 218 -37.34 44.01 5.32
N SER A 219 -36.36 44.77 4.82
CA SER A 219 -35.14 44.24 4.23
C SER A 219 -33.91 44.45 5.11
N ARG A 220 -33.32 43.35 5.58
CA ARG A 220 -32.07 43.33 6.36
C ARG A 220 -30.90 44.02 5.65
N VAL A 221 -30.83 43.94 4.31
CA VAL A 221 -29.75 44.56 3.52
C VAL A 221 -29.71 46.07 3.73
N PHE A 222 -30.88 46.72 3.77
CA PHE A 222 -30.98 48.17 3.98
C PHE A 222 -30.78 48.58 5.45
N VAL A 223 -31.08 47.70 6.42
CA VAL A 223 -30.67 47.89 7.83
C VAL A 223 -29.14 47.96 7.92
N TRP A 224 -28.45 47.00 7.30
CA TRP A 224 -26.98 46.98 7.24
C TRP A 224 -26.40 48.20 6.53
N PHE A 225 -26.96 48.64 5.39
CA PHE A 225 -26.53 49.88 4.73
C PHE A 225 -26.71 51.11 5.64
N SER A 226 -27.76 51.17 6.46
CA SER A 226 -28.00 52.26 7.41
C SER A 226 -26.97 52.27 8.56
N PHE A 227 -26.58 51.11 9.07
CA PHE A 227 -25.54 51.04 10.11
C PHE A 227 -24.13 51.36 9.56
N ILE A 228 -23.83 50.91 8.34
CA ILE A 228 -22.57 51.23 7.65
C ILE A 228 -22.43 52.75 7.46
N THR A 229 -23.49 53.45 7.03
CA THR A 229 -23.44 54.91 6.86
C THR A 229 -23.32 55.65 8.20
N VAL A 230 -23.94 55.16 9.29
CA VAL A 230 -23.72 55.70 10.65
C VAL A 230 -22.26 55.58 11.08
N SER A 231 -21.61 54.43 10.90
CA SER A 231 -20.21 54.26 11.32
C SER A 231 -19.21 55.02 10.45
N ILE A 232 -19.49 55.14 9.14
CA ILE A 232 -18.72 56.02 8.24
C ILE A 232 -18.83 57.49 8.70
N THR A 233 -20.04 57.93 9.09
CA THR A 233 -20.26 59.28 9.64
C THR A 233 -19.44 59.47 10.93
N ALA A 234 -19.48 58.51 11.86
CA ALA A 234 -18.70 58.57 13.10
C ALA A 234 -17.18 58.62 12.86
N ALA A 235 -16.66 57.82 11.92
CA ALA A 235 -15.24 57.83 11.55
C ALA A 235 -14.81 59.18 10.95
N TYR A 236 -15.61 59.76 10.05
CA TYR A 236 -15.33 61.08 9.49
C TYR A 236 -15.41 62.20 10.53
N LEU A 237 -16.34 62.12 11.50
CA LEU A 237 -16.39 63.06 12.62
C LEU A 237 -15.16 62.95 13.54
N LEU A 238 -14.70 61.74 13.88
CA LEU A 238 -13.48 61.54 14.68
C LEU A 238 -12.23 62.10 13.99
N LYS A 239 -12.15 62.05 12.65
CA LYS A 239 -11.06 62.70 11.90
C LYS A 239 -11.25 64.21 11.69
N ALA A 240 -12.48 64.71 11.66
CA ALA A 240 -12.74 66.15 11.66
C ALA A 240 -12.33 66.86 12.97
N ILE A 241 -12.26 66.11 14.10
CA ILE A 241 -11.77 66.61 15.40
C ILE A 241 -10.23 66.73 15.45
N GLY A 242 -9.50 66.16 14.48
CA GLY A 242 -8.03 66.29 14.40
C GLY A 242 -7.21 65.30 15.23
N LEU A 243 -7.82 64.18 15.68
CA LEU A 243 -7.11 63.16 16.47
C LEU A 243 -5.99 62.46 15.67
N GLN A 244 -4.80 62.38 16.30
CA GLN A 244 -3.69 61.50 15.90
C GLN A 244 -4.14 60.03 15.81
N THR A 245 -3.34 59.18 15.17
CA THR A 245 -3.77 57.82 14.78
C THR A 245 -4.18 56.96 15.98
N ASP A 246 -3.36 56.91 17.03
CA ASP A 246 -3.66 56.11 18.23
C ASP A 246 -4.87 56.66 19.02
N GLY A 247 -5.03 57.99 19.07
CA GLY A 247 -6.20 58.65 19.66
C GLY A 247 -7.49 58.46 18.85
N PHE A 248 -7.38 58.35 17.53
CA PHE A 248 -8.50 58.01 16.64
C PHE A 248 -8.99 56.56 16.89
N TYR A 249 -8.08 55.61 17.07
CA TYR A 249 -8.46 54.25 17.43
C TYR A 249 -9.03 54.13 18.84
N LEU A 250 -8.49 54.86 19.83
CA LEU A 250 -9.14 54.99 21.14
C LEU A 250 -10.57 55.55 21.01
N GLY A 251 -10.78 56.56 20.16
CA GLY A 251 -12.10 57.09 19.82
C GLY A 251 -13.04 56.05 19.19
N LEU A 252 -12.52 55.16 18.34
CA LEU A 252 -13.28 54.03 17.79
C LEU A 252 -13.58 52.94 18.84
N VAL A 253 -12.68 52.67 19.78
CA VAL A 253 -12.91 51.76 20.92
C VAL A 253 -14.05 52.31 21.80
N VAL A 254 -14.05 53.62 22.07
CA VAL A 254 -15.16 54.30 22.76
C VAL A 254 -16.46 54.21 21.95
N PHE A 255 -16.43 54.46 20.64
CA PHE A 255 -17.61 54.34 19.78
C PHE A 255 -18.21 52.91 19.77
N ASN A 256 -17.38 51.87 19.69
CA ASN A 256 -17.84 50.48 19.80
C ASN A 256 -18.42 50.17 21.19
N THR A 257 -17.86 50.74 22.25
CA THR A 257 -18.41 50.66 23.62
C THR A 257 -19.80 51.29 23.70
N LEU A 258 -19.99 52.44 23.05
CA LEU A 258 -21.29 53.12 22.96
C LEU A 258 -22.31 52.32 22.13
N LEU A 259 -21.90 51.68 21.01
CA LEU A 259 -22.78 50.78 20.24
C LEU A 259 -23.25 49.57 21.09
N LEU A 260 -22.34 48.98 21.87
CA LEU A 260 -22.63 47.90 22.81
C LEU A 260 -23.62 48.33 23.90
N ALA A 261 -23.41 49.50 24.49
CA ALA A 261 -24.33 50.08 25.48
C ALA A 261 -25.70 50.40 24.87
N ALA A 262 -25.73 50.97 23.65
CA ALA A 262 -26.96 51.27 22.92
C ALA A 262 -27.79 50.02 22.63
N TYR A 263 -27.16 48.90 22.26
CA TYR A 263 -27.87 47.62 22.13
C TYR A 263 -28.57 47.20 23.44
N HIS A 264 -27.86 47.28 24.57
CA HIS A 264 -28.42 46.90 25.87
C HIS A 264 -29.60 47.79 26.31
N GLN A 265 -29.57 49.08 25.95
CA GLN A 265 -30.67 50.03 26.23
C GLN A 265 -31.86 49.87 25.26
N LEU A 266 -31.60 49.74 23.95
CA LEU A 266 -32.63 49.74 22.91
C LEU A 266 -33.37 48.41 22.77
N LYS A 267 -32.77 47.27 23.16
CA LYS A 267 -33.41 45.95 23.16
C LYS A 267 -34.70 45.87 24.00
N LYS A 268 -34.96 46.87 24.84
CA LYS A 268 -36.17 46.98 25.70
C LYS A 268 -37.33 47.75 25.04
N LYS A 269 -37.25 48.15 23.77
CA LYS A 269 -38.28 48.95 23.06
C LYS A 269 -38.66 48.33 21.71
N ASP A 270 -39.93 47.96 21.52
CA ASP A 270 -40.41 47.28 20.30
C ASP A 270 -40.44 48.14 19.03
N VAL A 271 -40.44 49.47 19.15
CA VAL A 271 -40.59 50.43 18.03
C VAL A 271 -39.49 50.31 16.97
N LEU A 272 -38.32 49.77 17.32
CA LEU A 272 -37.16 49.59 16.43
C LEU A 272 -36.72 48.11 16.32
N SER A 273 -37.65 47.16 16.47
CA SER A 273 -37.39 45.71 16.43
C SER A 273 -36.55 45.25 15.21
N LEU A 274 -36.81 45.80 14.01
CA LEU A 274 -36.07 45.52 12.78
C LEU A 274 -34.56 45.87 12.88
N PHE A 275 -34.21 46.97 13.55
CA PHE A 275 -32.83 47.43 13.71
C PHE A 275 -32.14 46.75 14.90
N THR A 276 -32.84 46.66 16.04
CA THR A 276 -32.30 46.03 17.27
C THR A 276 -31.98 44.56 17.11
N ALA A 277 -32.67 43.85 16.19
CA ALA A 277 -32.36 42.47 15.82
C ALA A 277 -30.99 42.29 15.16
N GLU A 278 -30.54 43.26 14.35
CA GLU A 278 -29.29 43.19 13.59
C GLU A 278 -28.14 43.97 14.27
N LEU A 279 -28.44 44.90 15.18
CA LEU A 279 -27.46 45.80 15.83
C LEU A 279 -26.33 45.04 16.57
N ALA A 280 -26.62 43.91 17.21
CA ALA A 280 -25.60 43.13 17.91
C ALA A 280 -24.59 42.45 16.97
N LEU A 281 -25.06 41.99 15.81
CA LEU A 281 -24.21 41.43 14.75
C LEU A 281 -23.42 42.54 14.05
N TYR A 282 -24.03 43.72 13.89
CA TYR A 282 -23.34 44.88 13.34
C TYR A 282 -22.23 45.40 14.26
N ALA A 283 -22.51 45.57 15.56
CA ALA A 283 -21.52 46.01 16.55
C ALA A 283 -20.33 45.03 16.63
N GLN A 284 -20.58 43.72 16.48
CA GLN A 284 -19.52 42.71 16.33
C GLN A 284 -18.68 42.96 15.06
N ALA A 285 -19.32 43.15 13.90
CA ALA A 285 -18.60 43.39 12.65
C ALA A 285 -17.76 44.68 12.70
N ASN A 286 -18.29 45.75 13.31
CA ASN A 286 -17.59 47.02 13.48
C ASN A 286 -16.42 46.94 14.47
N LEU A 287 -16.57 46.21 15.59
CA LEU A 287 -15.49 45.95 16.54
C LEU A 287 -14.36 45.17 15.89
N VAL A 288 -14.68 44.13 15.10
CA VAL A 288 -13.68 43.35 14.34
C VAL A 288 -12.95 44.22 13.31
N LEU A 289 -13.68 45.01 12.53
CA LEU A 289 -13.07 45.89 11.52
C LEU A 289 -12.14 46.94 12.16
N SER A 290 -12.59 47.60 13.23
CA SER A 290 -11.78 48.61 13.94
C SER A 290 -10.57 48.00 14.66
N THR A 291 -10.70 46.79 15.24
CA THR A 291 -9.55 46.06 15.82
C THR A 291 -8.51 45.72 14.74
N LEU A 292 -8.95 45.21 13.59
CA LEU A 292 -8.04 44.88 12.48
C LEU A 292 -7.27 46.11 11.99
N LEU A 293 -7.95 47.25 11.83
CA LEU A 293 -7.29 48.50 11.40
C LEU A 293 -6.30 49.01 12.47
N MET A 294 -6.64 48.94 13.75
CA MET A 294 -5.76 49.32 14.87
C MET A 294 -4.48 48.48 14.93
N LEU A 295 -4.54 47.19 14.58
CA LEU A 295 -3.36 46.31 14.54
C LEU A 295 -2.35 46.67 13.43
N PHE A 296 -2.77 47.35 12.36
CA PHE A 296 -1.90 47.70 11.22
C PHE A 296 -1.46 49.17 11.19
N PHE A 297 -2.20 50.06 11.86
CA PHE A 297 -2.00 51.51 11.77
C PHE A 297 -1.91 52.11 13.16
N TYR A 298 -0.74 52.03 13.79
CA TYR A 298 -0.46 52.64 15.09
C TYR A 298 0.89 53.37 15.08
N GLU A 299 1.09 54.30 16.02
CA GLU A 299 2.30 55.14 16.09
C GLU A 299 3.16 54.86 17.33
N ASN A 300 2.58 54.40 18.45
CA ASN A 300 3.31 54.08 19.68
C ASN A 300 2.94 52.68 20.24
N ASP A 301 3.93 51.79 20.40
CA ASP A 301 3.71 50.41 20.87
C ASP A 301 3.07 50.30 22.26
N VAL A 302 3.45 51.16 23.22
CA VAL A 302 2.91 51.12 24.59
C VAL A 302 1.45 51.61 24.62
N PHE A 303 1.15 52.69 23.89
CA PHE A 303 -0.21 53.23 23.78
C PHE A 303 -1.12 52.27 23.00
N ASN A 304 -0.61 51.63 21.94
CA ASN A 304 -1.31 50.58 21.22
C ASN A 304 -1.55 49.34 22.09
N GLY A 305 -0.55 48.90 22.86
CA GLY A 305 -0.69 47.80 23.82
C GLY A 305 -1.80 48.05 24.84
N PHE A 306 -1.93 49.29 25.33
CA PHE A 306 -3.05 49.71 26.17
C PHE A 306 -4.40 49.68 25.43
N ASN A 307 -4.48 50.22 24.21
CA ASN A 307 -5.68 50.15 23.37
C ASN A 307 -6.10 48.70 23.06
N LEU A 308 -5.15 47.78 22.88
CA LEU A 308 -5.37 46.35 22.67
C LEU A 308 -5.92 45.65 23.91
N ILE A 309 -5.42 45.98 25.11
CA ILE A 309 -5.96 45.47 26.38
C ILE A 309 -7.39 45.97 26.61
N LEU A 310 -7.68 47.26 26.37
CA LEU A 310 -9.05 47.78 26.41
C LEU A 310 -9.98 47.07 25.41
N THR A 311 -9.49 46.87 24.19
CA THR A 311 -10.22 46.16 23.13
C THR A 311 -10.47 44.69 23.48
N ALA A 312 -9.51 44.03 24.14
CA ALA A 312 -9.68 42.69 24.68
C ALA A 312 -10.87 42.66 25.68
N ILE A 313 -10.95 43.62 26.61
CA ILE A 313 -12.04 43.72 27.57
C ILE A 313 -13.41 43.87 26.88
N LEU A 314 -13.48 44.58 25.73
CA LEU A 314 -14.71 44.63 24.91
C LEU A 314 -15.06 43.28 24.28
N TYR A 315 -14.08 42.49 23.81
CA TYR A 315 -14.32 41.13 23.34
C TYR A 315 -14.76 40.18 24.46
N LEU A 316 -14.22 40.33 25.68
CA LEU A 316 -14.70 39.59 26.85
C LEU A 316 -16.16 39.97 27.18
N SER A 317 -16.48 41.26 27.08
CA SER A 317 -17.84 41.79 27.29
C SER A 317 -18.84 41.27 26.25
N MET A 318 -18.44 41.14 24.99
CA MET A 318 -19.25 40.57 23.89
C MET A 318 -19.74 39.13 24.14
N ILE A 319 -19.04 38.34 24.97
CA ILE A 319 -19.49 36.99 25.37
C ILE A 319 -20.83 37.06 26.12
N PHE A 320 -21.00 38.06 27.00
CA PHE A 320 -22.23 38.24 27.77
C PHE A 320 -23.38 38.78 26.91
N VAL A 321 -23.08 39.54 25.85
CA VAL A 321 -24.07 40.16 24.96
C VAL A 321 -24.63 39.17 23.94
N ASN A 322 -23.75 38.44 23.23
CA ASN A 322 -24.16 37.54 22.14
C ASN A 322 -24.18 36.05 22.55
N GLY A 323 -23.59 35.68 23.70
CA GLY A 323 -23.50 34.29 24.17
C GLY A 323 -22.49 33.41 23.42
N HIS A 324 -21.80 33.97 22.43
CA HIS A 324 -20.72 33.34 21.68
C HIS A 324 -19.46 33.22 22.54
N LYS A 325 -18.96 31.99 22.73
CA LYS A 325 -17.76 31.71 23.54
C LYS A 325 -16.48 31.98 22.76
N GLU A 326 -16.58 32.11 21.45
CA GLU A 326 -15.47 32.27 20.50
C GLU A 326 -14.63 33.53 20.80
N TYR A 327 -15.24 34.60 21.31
CA TYR A 327 -14.52 35.83 21.67
C TYR A 327 -13.50 35.65 22.80
N HIS A 328 -13.58 34.57 23.60
CA HIS A 328 -12.53 34.23 24.58
C HIS A 328 -11.15 34.11 23.92
N PHE A 329 -11.08 33.58 22.70
CA PHE A 329 -9.82 33.47 21.97
C PHE A 329 -9.32 34.83 21.49
N VAL A 330 -10.22 35.70 21.03
CA VAL A 330 -9.88 37.07 20.61
C VAL A 330 -9.42 37.91 21.81
N PHE A 331 -10.13 37.84 22.94
CA PHE A 331 -9.69 38.40 24.23
C PHE A 331 -8.27 37.93 24.57
N SER A 332 -8.04 36.62 24.56
CA SER A 332 -6.76 36.04 24.97
C SER A 332 -5.60 36.49 24.07
N ALA A 333 -5.83 36.51 22.74
CA ALA A 333 -4.82 36.94 21.77
C ALA A 333 -4.50 38.43 21.90
N MET A 334 -5.52 39.31 21.97
CA MET A 334 -5.32 40.76 22.12
C MET A 334 -4.68 41.10 23.47
N PHE A 335 -5.02 40.39 24.55
CA PHE A 335 -4.42 40.58 25.86
C PHE A 335 -2.94 40.17 25.88
N VAL A 336 -2.59 39.00 25.35
CA VAL A 336 -1.18 38.54 25.28
C VAL A 336 -0.36 39.45 24.38
N TYR A 337 -0.89 39.90 23.23
CA TYR A 337 -0.17 40.78 22.32
C TYR A 337 0.05 42.18 22.90
N GLY A 338 -0.97 42.77 23.54
CA GLY A 338 -0.81 44.04 24.25
C GLY A 338 0.12 43.95 25.46
N ALA A 339 0.09 42.84 26.20
CA ALA A 339 1.04 42.59 27.28
C ALA A 339 2.48 42.41 26.78
N TYR A 340 2.67 41.75 25.64
CA TYR A 340 3.98 41.62 24.97
C TYR A 340 4.55 42.98 24.57
N GLN A 341 3.78 43.83 23.86
CA GLN A 341 4.23 45.18 23.49
C GLN A 341 4.65 46.02 24.70
N ILE A 342 3.99 45.85 25.85
CA ILE A 342 4.33 46.56 27.09
C ILE A 342 5.57 45.96 27.76
N LEU A 343 5.68 44.62 27.86
CA LEU A 343 6.79 43.95 28.54
C LEU A 343 8.12 44.06 27.77
N GLU A 344 8.07 43.99 26.45
CA GLU A 344 9.24 44.10 25.57
C GLU A 344 9.82 45.53 25.53
N THR A 345 8.95 46.53 25.61
CA THR A 345 9.35 47.96 25.58
C THR A 345 9.65 48.50 26.99
N TRP A 346 9.60 47.67 28.04
CA TRP A 346 9.87 48.09 29.42
C TRP A 346 11.38 48.14 29.68
N GLU A 347 11.88 49.24 30.25
CA GLU A 347 13.30 49.50 30.57
C GLU A 347 14.00 48.45 31.48
N PHE A 348 13.29 47.44 32.01
CA PHE A 348 13.82 46.42 32.93
C PHE A 348 13.78 45.01 32.30
N ALA A 349 14.80 44.67 31.49
CA ALA A 349 14.90 43.38 30.80
C ALA A 349 14.87 42.16 31.74
N GLU A 350 15.43 42.24 32.94
CA GLU A 350 15.34 41.14 33.93
C GLU A 350 13.91 40.91 34.46
N GLY A 351 13.06 41.94 34.41
CA GLY A 351 11.66 41.89 34.82
C GLY A 351 10.74 41.28 33.77
N SER A 352 11.08 41.38 32.48
CA SER A 352 10.24 40.88 31.38
C SER A 352 10.11 39.35 31.43
N LEU A 353 11.22 38.62 31.66
CA LEU A 353 11.25 37.15 31.79
C LEU A 353 10.29 36.63 32.87
N ILE A 354 10.27 37.28 34.04
CA ILE A 354 9.34 36.95 35.14
C ILE A 354 7.91 37.35 34.76
N GLY A 355 7.74 38.51 34.10
CA GLY A 355 6.46 38.95 33.52
C GLY A 355 5.84 37.92 32.58
N TYR A 356 6.62 37.43 31.61
CA TYR A 356 6.23 36.39 30.66
C TYR A 356 5.84 35.08 31.37
N ALA A 357 6.63 34.63 32.36
CA ALA A 357 6.30 33.45 33.17
C ALA A 357 4.99 33.61 33.98
N LEU A 358 4.64 34.84 34.38
CA LEU A 358 3.41 35.15 35.12
C LEU A 358 2.16 35.31 34.24
N LEU A 359 2.28 35.58 32.94
CA LEU A 359 1.12 35.79 32.04
C LEU A 359 0.10 34.64 32.09
N GLY A 360 0.56 33.39 32.18
CA GLY A 360 -0.34 32.23 32.29
C GLY A 360 -1.23 32.28 33.54
N PHE A 361 -0.74 32.79 34.67
CA PHE A 361 -1.53 32.89 35.90
C PHE A 361 -2.71 33.85 35.78
N VAL A 362 -2.61 34.91 34.95
CA VAL A 362 -3.73 35.85 34.71
C VAL A 362 -4.98 35.10 34.22
N PHE A 363 -4.81 34.15 33.31
CA PHE A 363 -5.89 33.32 32.79
C PHE A 363 -6.43 32.30 33.82
N LEU A 364 -5.70 31.98 34.90
CA LEU A 364 -6.22 31.20 36.03
C LEU A 364 -7.06 32.04 37.01
N PHE A 365 -6.81 33.34 37.09
CA PHE A 365 -7.54 34.25 37.97
C PHE A 365 -8.86 34.75 37.35
N ILE A 366 -8.89 35.09 36.06
CA ILE A 366 -10.07 35.64 35.38
C ILE A 366 -11.37 34.81 35.61
N PRO A 367 -11.38 33.46 35.52
CA PRO A 367 -12.57 32.66 35.81
C PRO A 367 -13.13 32.79 37.22
N ARG A 368 -12.36 33.28 38.19
CA ARG A 368 -12.84 33.49 39.57
C ARG A 368 -13.76 34.72 39.69
N PHE A 369 -13.77 35.59 38.68
CA PHE A 369 -14.57 36.82 38.64
C PHE A 369 -15.74 36.75 37.63
N ILE A 370 -16.00 35.58 37.03
CA ILE A 370 -17.02 35.38 35.99
C ILE A 370 -18.03 34.32 36.45
N GLU A 371 -19.33 34.58 36.26
CA GLU A 371 -20.39 33.60 36.54
C GLU A 371 -20.24 32.33 35.67
N ASP A 372 -20.34 31.15 36.28
CA ASP A 372 -20.11 29.84 35.63
C ASP A 372 -21.13 29.47 34.51
N LYS A 373 -22.10 30.35 34.23
CA LYS A 373 -23.19 30.25 33.24
C LYS A 373 -22.72 29.87 31.82
N TYR A 374 -21.47 30.19 31.48
CA TYR A 374 -20.87 29.91 30.17
C TYR A 374 -19.81 28.79 30.17
N ALA A 375 -19.51 28.16 31.32
CA ALA A 375 -18.51 27.09 31.48
C ALA A 375 -17.12 27.43 30.87
N LEU A 376 -16.69 28.69 30.99
CA LEU A 376 -15.43 29.19 30.42
C LEU A 376 -14.19 28.80 31.22
N LYS A 377 -14.36 28.39 32.50
CA LYS A 377 -13.27 28.00 33.40
C LYS A 377 -12.26 27.02 32.78
N ARG A 378 -12.75 26.00 32.05
CA ARG A 378 -11.90 25.03 31.34
C ARG A 378 -11.18 25.63 30.12
N ALA A 379 -11.81 26.56 29.41
CA ALA A 379 -11.19 27.23 28.27
C ALA A 379 -10.03 28.12 28.73
N PHE A 380 -10.25 28.89 29.80
CA PHE A 380 -9.23 29.73 30.44
C PHE A 380 -8.07 28.92 31.05
N GLN A 381 -8.34 27.76 31.68
CA GLN A 381 -7.29 26.83 32.12
C GLN A 381 -6.42 26.32 30.95
N ILE A 382 -7.04 26.05 29.78
CA ILE A 382 -6.30 25.66 28.58
C ILE A 382 -5.50 26.83 28.02
N THR A 383 -6.05 28.05 27.98
CA THR A 383 -5.30 29.26 27.61
C THR A 383 -4.10 29.48 28.53
N SER A 384 -4.26 29.34 29.85
CA SER A 384 -3.13 29.40 30.81
C SER A 384 -2.02 28.43 30.41
N ALA A 385 -2.35 27.17 30.14
CA ALA A 385 -1.36 26.16 29.73
C ALA A 385 -0.67 26.53 28.41
N VAL A 386 -1.43 26.99 27.40
CA VAL A 386 -0.87 27.39 26.10
C VAL A 386 0.04 28.62 26.25
N VAL A 387 -0.39 29.64 27.00
CA VAL A 387 0.40 30.87 27.21
C VAL A 387 1.65 30.58 28.04
N SER A 388 1.57 29.80 29.13
CA SER A 388 2.74 29.37 29.89
C SER A 388 3.70 28.49 29.06
N GLY A 389 3.18 27.66 28.16
CA GLY A 389 4.00 26.86 27.24
C GLY A 389 4.70 27.70 26.16
N LEU A 390 4.01 28.71 25.62
CA LEU A 390 4.61 29.68 24.69
C LEU A 390 5.63 30.58 25.40
N ALA A 391 5.35 31.01 26.63
CA ALA A 391 6.30 31.75 27.46
C ALA A 391 7.55 30.93 27.75
N PHE A 392 7.43 29.63 28.04
CA PHE A 392 8.59 28.74 28.16
C PHE A 392 9.43 28.72 26.89
N LEU A 393 8.80 28.54 25.72
CA LEU A 393 9.51 28.51 24.43
C LEU A 393 10.19 29.84 24.12
N PHE A 394 9.52 30.97 24.39
CA PHE A 394 10.08 32.32 24.21
C PHE A 394 11.28 32.56 25.12
N ILE A 395 11.11 32.37 26.44
CA ILE A 395 12.18 32.51 27.45
C ILE A 395 13.37 31.58 27.13
N THR A 396 13.12 30.35 26.65
CA THR A 396 14.18 29.41 26.28
C THR A 396 14.91 29.86 25.00
N ALA A 397 14.19 30.35 23.99
CA ALA A 397 14.81 30.87 22.77
C ALA A 397 15.62 32.13 23.05
N GLU A 398 15.10 33.04 23.87
CA GLU A 398 15.78 34.25 24.33
C GLU A 398 17.02 33.92 25.16
N ALA A 399 16.94 32.94 26.07
CA ALA A 399 18.09 32.41 26.80
C ALA A 399 19.16 31.84 25.86
N MET A 400 18.77 31.04 24.86
CA MET A 400 19.71 30.48 23.87
C MET A 400 20.34 31.54 22.97
N MET A 401 19.63 32.63 22.65
CA MET A 401 20.11 33.68 21.75
C MET A 401 20.94 34.77 22.45
N ILE A 402 20.60 35.11 23.71
CA ILE A 402 21.18 36.25 24.44
C ILE A 402 22.11 35.79 25.58
N HIS A 403 21.81 34.64 26.21
CA HIS A 403 22.45 34.20 27.47
C HIS A 403 23.31 32.94 27.31
N SER A 404 23.69 32.54 26.08
CA SER A 404 24.45 31.32 25.81
C SER A 404 25.79 31.19 26.56
N GLU A 405 26.38 32.31 26.98
CA GLU A 405 27.62 32.36 27.78
C GLU A 405 27.38 32.56 29.30
N ASN A 406 26.14 32.82 29.73
CA ASN A 406 25.81 33.17 31.11
C ASN A 406 24.51 32.53 31.64
N PRO A 407 24.58 31.31 32.20
CA PRO A 407 23.50 30.75 33.03
C PRO A 407 23.08 31.72 34.15
N SER A 408 21.76 31.74 34.43
CA SER A 408 21.14 32.77 35.28
C SER A 408 20.13 32.18 36.27
N TYR A 409 20.18 32.64 37.52
CA TYR A 409 19.19 32.31 38.55
C TYR A 409 17.78 32.83 38.20
N ILE A 410 17.67 33.83 37.32
CA ILE A 410 16.38 34.37 36.86
C ILE A 410 15.68 33.36 35.93
N LEU A 411 16.43 32.66 35.07
CA LEU A 411 15.89 31.59 34.22
C LEU A 411 15.43 30.39 35.06
N VAL A 412 16.22 30.00 36.08
CA VAL A 412 15.82 28.97 37.06
C VAL A 412 14.50 29.37 37.74
N ALA A 413 14.36 30.63 38.18
CA ALA A 413 13.13 31.12 38.78
C ALA A 413 11.94 31.13 37.80
N ALA A 414 12.15 31.58 36.55
CA ALA A 414 11.10 31.61 35.52
C ALA A 414 10.59 30.20 35.18
N TYR A 415 11.49 29.22 34.98
CA TYR A 415 11.11 27.83 34.72
C TYR A 415 10.40 27.18 35.93
N LEU A 416 10.79 27.52 37.16
CA LEU A 416 10.07 27.09 38.37
C LEU A 416 8.67 27.72 38.49
N ILE A 417 8.50 28.99 38.13
CA ILE A 417 7.18 29.66 38.07
C ILE A 417 6.26 28.98 37.04
N ILE A 418 6.79 28.67 35.86
CA ILE A 418 6.06 27.92 34.82
C ILE A 418 5.73 26.50 35.29
N SER A 419 6.68 25.80 35.92
CA SER A 419 6.42 24.48 36.50
C SER A 419 5.32 24.54 37.57
N ALA A 420 5.34 25.54 38.46
CA ALA A 420 4.30 25.75 39.47
C ALA A 420 2.92 26.00 38.84
N ASN A 421 2.85 26.73 37.72
CA ASN A 421 1.61 26.91 36.94
C ASN A 421 1.06 25.56 36.46
N PHE A 422 1.92 24.73 35.88
CA PHE A 422 1.55 23.41 35.37
C PHE A 422 1.22 22.38 36.47
N ILE A 423 1.89 22.45 37.64
CA ILE A 423 1.54 21.64 38.82
C ILE A 423 0.15 22.04 39.34
N TYR A 424 -0.17 23.32 39.38
CA TYR A 424 -1.52 23.77 39.72
C TYR A 424 -2.56 23.29 38.70
N LEU A 425 -2.27 23.39 37.40
CA LEU A 425 -3.13 22.89 36.32
C LEU A 425 -3.36 21.36 36.41
N ALA A 426 -2.32 20.59 36.74
CA ALA A 426 -2.38 19.14 36.94
C ALA A 426 -3.26 18.74 38.14
N ASN A 427 -3.22 19.53 39.24
CA ASN A 427 -4.12 19.32 40.38
C ASN A 427 -5.55 19.79 40.10
N ALA A 428 -5.74 20.78 39.22
CA ALA A 428 -7.04 21.37 38.91
C ALA A 428 -7.81 20.72 37.74
N ASN A 429 -7.16 19.82 36.99
CA ASN A 429 -7.70 19.19 35.78
C ASN A 429 -6.98 17.86 35.50
N GLU A 430 -7.73 16.78 35.26
CA GLU A 430 -7.23 15.40 35.08
C GLU A 430 -6.45 15.15 33.76
N ASN A 431 -5.97 16.20 33.10
CA ASN A 431 -5.31 16.08 31.80
C ASN A 431 -3.83 15.68 31.97
N MET A 432 -3.50 14.46 31.56
CA MET A 432 -2.15 13.87 31.69
C MET A 432 -1.03 14.79 31.16
N ILE A 433 -1.27 15.58 30.11
CA ILE A 433 -0.27 16.48 29.52
C ILE A 433 0.34 17.43 30.57
N PHE A 434 -0.45 17.94 31.49
CA PHE A 434 0.02 18.86 32.53
C PHE A 434 0.92 18.16 33.55
N ASN A 435 0.65 16.88 33.83
CA ASN A 435 1.46 16.06 34.71
C ASN A 435 2.87 15.85 34.13
N TYR A 436 3.02 15.71 32.80
CA TYR A 436 4.33 15.50 32.15
C TYR A 436 5.10 16.79 31.85
N LEU A 437 4.43 17.89 31.51
CA LEU A 437 5.11 19.17 31.31
C LEU A 437 5.72 19.73 32.60
N SER A 438 5.07 19.50 33.74
CA SER A 438 5.56 19.92 35.07
C SER A 438 7.01 19.48 35.36
N PRO A 439 7.37 18.17 35.35
CA PRO A 439 8.76 17.72 35.55
C PRO A 439 9.70 18.03 34.38
N ILE A 440 9.21 18.28 33.16
CA ILE A 440 10.06 18.76 32.05
C ILE A 440 10.57 20.18 32.38
N PHE A 441 9.71 21.07 32.89
CA PHE A 441 10.14 22.40 33.31
C PHE A 441 11.02 22.38 34.58
N ILE A 442 10.84 21.39 35.47
CA ILE A 442 11.80 21.12 36.56
C ILE A 442 13.15 20.66 35.99
N ALA A 443 13.16 19.76 35.00
CA ALA A 443 14.38 19.30 34.34
C ALA A 443 15.14 20.47 33.68
N ALA A 444 14.43 21.40 33.03
CA ALA A 444 15.02 22.62 32.47
C ALA A 444 15.60 23.54 33.56
N ALA A 445 14.87 23.77 34.67
CA ALA A 445 15.38 24.52 35.81
C ALA A 445 16.62 23.85 36.47
N MET A 446 16.64 22.52 36.56
CA MET A 446 17.79 21.76 37.04
C MET A 446 18.97 21.78 36.06
N PHE A 447 18.71 21.83 34.76
CA PHE A 447 19.74 21.95 33.73
C PHE A 447 20.46 23.31 33.82
N GLU A 448 19.70 24.41 33.91
CA GLU A 448 20.27 25.74 34.16
C GLU A 448 21.04 25.80 35.49
N ALA A 449 20.53 25.16 36.54
CA ALA A 449 21.24 25.04 37.81
C ALA A 449 22.56 24.26 37.67
N VAL A 450 22.58 23.17 36.88
CA VAL A 450 23.81 22.41 36.58
C VAL A 450 24.82 23.26 35.80
N LEU A 451 24.38 24.00 34.78
CA LEU A 451 25.23 24.95 34.04
C LEU A 451 25.79 26.05 34.95
N GLN A 452 25.00 26.53 35.90
CA GLN A 452 25.47 27.50 36.89
C GLN A 452 26.48 26.89 37.88
N THR A 453 26.34 25.62 38.28
CA THR A 453 27.35 24.91 39.10
C THR A 453 28.61 24.55 38.33
N TRP A 454 28.53 24.35 37.02
CA TRP A 454 29.67 24.06 36.15
C TRP A 454 30.73 25.18 36.18
N LYS A 455 30.31 26.44 36.32
CA LYS A 455 31.22 27.59 36.54
C LYS A 455 32.16 27.41 37.76
N TRP A 456 31.83 26.51 38.69
CA TRP A 456 32.58 26.25 39.93
C TRP A 456 33.20 24.85 39.98
N ILE A 457 32.77 23.92 39.11
CA ILE A 457 33.23 22.52 39.10
C ILE A 457 33.54 22.12 37.66
N SER A 458 34.84 22.06 37.33
CA SER A 458 35.37 21.68 36.03
C SER A 458 35.26 20.16 35.78
N ILE A 459 34.05 19.70 35.51
CA ILE A 459 33.79 18.35 34.96
C ILE A 459 34.16 18.41 33.45
N GLU A 460 34.54 17.29 32.83
CA GLU A 460 34.92 17.28 31.40
C GLU A 460 33.74 17.02 30.46
N HIS A 461 32.77 16.20 30.88
CA HIS A 461 31.60 15.84 30.08
C HIS A 461 30.27 16.09 30.81
N LEU A 462 29.35 16.81 30.16
CA LEU A 462 28.01 17.12 30.68
C LEU A 462 27.05 15.91 30.69
N SER A 463 27.40 14.81 30.02
CA SER A 463 26.56 13.60 29.92
C SER A 463 26.21 13.00 31.29
N LEU A 464 27.18 12.90 32.20
CA LEU A 464 26.98 12.35 33.54
C LEU A 464 26.21 13.32 34.48
N PRO A 465 26.51 14.63 34.55
CA PRO A 465 25.65 15.61 35.23
C PRO A 465 24.19 15.61 34.76
N ILE A 466 23.94 15.57 33.44
CA ILE A 466 22.56 15.53 32.90
C ILE A 466 21.88 14.19 33.23
N TYR A 467 22.61 13.07 33.20
CA TYR A 467 22.11 11.77 33.66
C TYR A 467 21.65 11.85 35.13
N PHE A 468 22.41 12.55 35.99
CA PHE A 468 22.02 12.77 37.38
C PHE A 468 20.74 13.62 37.54
N ILE A 469 20.42 14.55 36.62
CA ILE A 469 19.11 15.22 36.61
C ILE A 469 17.99 14.18 36.43
N GLY A 470 18.11 13.30 35.43
CA GLY A 470 17.14 12.23 35.19
C GLY A 470 16.99 11.27 36.38
N PHE A 471 18.12 10.85 36.95
CA PHE A 471 18.15 9.98 38.14
C PHE A 471 17.55 10.67 39.38
N ALA A 472 17.80 11.97 39.58
CA ALA A 472 17.22 12.74 40.68
C ALA A 472 15.71 12.94 40.52
N LEU A 473 15.22 13.21 39.32
CA LEU A 473 13.77 13.25 39.03
C LEU A 473 13.11 11.89 39.31
N PHE A 474 13.75 10.79 38.91
CA PHE A 474 13.27 9.43 39.17
C PHE A 474 13.25 9.09 40.68
N MET A 475 14.32 9.41 41.42
CA MET A 475 14.47 9.02 42.83
C MET A 475 13.78 9.95 43.82
N LEU A 476 13.80 11.27 43.60
CA LEU A 476 13.31 12.27 44.56
C LEU A 476 11.84 12.66 44.31
N LEU A 477 11.50 12.99 43.06
CA LEU A 477 10.13 13.38 42.68
C LEU A 477 9.28 12.21 42.17
N GLY A 478 9.93 11.11 41.80
CA GLY A 478 9.27 9.92 41.31
C GLY A 478 8.76 8.97 42.40
N TRP A 479 9.34 9.05 43.60
CA TRP A 479 8.89 8.30 44.77
C TRP A 479 7.56 8.87 45.31
N PRO A 480 6.68 8.06 45.94
CA PRO A 480 5.48 8.57 46.61
C PRO A 480 5.81 9.57 47.74
N LEU A 481 5.81 10.87 47.41
CA LEU A 481 6.00 11.99 48.33
C LEU A 481 4.79 12.21 49.24
N LYS A 482 5.04 12.74 50.45
CA LYS A 482 4.00 13.11 51.44
C LYS A 482 3.21 14.39 51.07
N LEU A 483 3.75 15.23 50.19
CA LEU A 483 3.12 16.49 49.77
C LEU A 483 2.00 16.21 48.74
N ARG A 484 0.74 16.41 49.17
CA ARG A 484 -0.46 16.07 48.38
C ARG A 484 -0.50 16.73 47.00
N SER A 485 0.01 17.96 46.85
CA SER A 485 0.07 18.70 45.59
C SER A 485 1.10 18.17 44.58
N LEU A 486 2.18 17.53 45.04
CA LEU A 486 3.21 16.94 44.18
C LEU A 486 2.91 15.50 43.79
N HIS A 487 2.00 14.83 44.51
CA HIS A 487 1.67 13.42 44.24
C HIS A 487 1.19 13.16 42.79
N VAL A 488 0.57 14.16 42.16
CA VAL A 488 0.07 14.11 40.77
C VAL A 488 1.18 13.95 39.74
N ILE A 489 2.43 14.35 40.05
CA ILE A 489 3.59 14.25 39.15
C ILE A 489 4.52 13.06 39.44
N ASN A 490 4.21 12.18 40.40
CA ASN A 490 5.12 11.08 40.78
C ASN A 490 5.33 10.04 39.65
N THR A 491 4.33 9.82 38.78
CA THR A 491 4.45 8.92 37.62
C THR A 491 5.25 9.57 36.50
N SER A 492 4.90 10.80 36.14
CA SER A 492 5.55 11.55 35.08
C SER A 492 7.01 11.92 35.39
N SER A 493 7.34 12.25 36.64
CA SER A 493 8.74 12.48 37.07
C SER A 493 9.62 11.25 36.86
N ARG A 494 9.09 10.04 37.07
CA ARG A 494 9.82 8.79 36.80
C ARG A 494 10.02 8.56 35.31
N ASP A 495 8.96 8.74 34.53
CA ASP A 495 9.00 8.49 33.09
C ASP A 495 9.93 9.50 32.40
N VAL A 496 9.85 10.79 32.74
CA VAL A 496 10.78 11.84 32.25
C VAL A 496 12.21 11.57 32.74
N GLY A 497 12.38 11.15 33.99
CA GLY A 497 13.69 10.78 34.54
C GLY A 497 14.36 9.64 33.78
N ILE A 498 13.62 8.55 33.51
CA ILE A 498 14.09 7.42 32.70
C ILE A 498 14.44 7.85 31.27
N VAL A 499 13.62 8.71 30.63
CA VAL A 499 13.92 9.22 29.28
C VAL A 499 15.27 9.96 29.27
N ILE A 500 15.49 10.88 30.22
CA ILE A 500 16.77 11.61 30.33
C ILE A 500 17.93 10.64 30.58
N MET A 501 17.78 9.69 31.51
CA MET A 501 18.80 8.68 31.81
C MET A 501 19.19 7.84 30.58
N LEU A 502 18.20 7.34 29.84
CA LEU A 502 18.43 6.51 28.64
C LEU A 502 19.02 7.34 27.48
N SER A 503 18.61 8.60 27.31
CA SER A 503 19.22 9.50 26.33
C SER A 503 20.69 9.78 26.63
N MET A 504 21.06 9.98 27.90
CA MET A 504 22.47 10.21 28.27
C MET A 504 23.32 8.94 28.15
N ILE A 505 22.78 7.76 28.47
CA ILE A 505 23.42 6.47 28.18
C ILE A 505 23.74 6.33 26.69
N LEU A 506 22.79 6.67 25.82
CA LEU A 506 22.99 6.60 24.37
C LEU A 506 24.09 7.56 23.89
N ILE A 507 24.13 8.78 24.43
CA ILE A 507 25.18 9.77 24.12
C ILE A 507 26.55 9.29 24.63
N ALA A 508 26.64 8.78 25.86
CA ALA A 508 27.89 8.26 26.43
C ALA A 508 28.44 7.07 25.61
N PHE A 509 27.56 6.18 25.14
CA PHE A 509 27.93 5.09 24.23
C PHE A 509 28.48 5.60 22.89
N PHE A 510 27.80 6.56 22.24
CA PHE A 510 28.30 7.16 20.99
C PHE A 510 29.63 7.92 21.17
N GLN A 511 29.87 8.50 22.35
CA GLN A 511 31.13 9.18 22.69
C GLN A 511 32.22 8.23 23.19
N SER A 512 31.96 6.91 23.27
CA SER A 512 32.90 5.90 23.78
C SER A 512 33.40 6.16 25.21
N LEU A 513 32.55 6.78 26.05
CA LEU A 513 32.82 7.07 27.45
C LEU A 513 32.54 5.83 28.32
N TRP A 514 33.40 4.80 28.21
CA TRP A 514 33.12 3.46 28.75
C TRP A 514 33.03 3.41 30.27
N TRP A 515 33.86 4.18 30.98
CA TRP A 515 33.76 4.38 32.43
C TRP A 515 32.42 4.98 32.86
N GLU A 516 32.03 6.13 32.32
CA GLU A 516 30.77 6.81 32.62
C GLU A 516 29.58 5.92 32.24
N LEU A 517 29.64 5.27 31.09
CA LEU A 517 28.61 4.35 30.60
C LEU A 517 28.45 3.15 31.55
N GLY A 518 29.56 2.60 32.05
CA GLY A 518 29.58 1.56 33.08
C GLY A 518 28.85 1.99 34.36
N MET A 519 29.13 3.21 34.83
CA MET A 519 28.46 3.81 35.99
C MET A 519 26.97 4.10 35.76
N MET A 520 26.61 4.67 34.59
CA MET A 520 25.22 4.94 34.22
C MET A 520 24.41 3.65 34.14
N TYR A 521 24.94 2.59 33.53
CA TYR A 521 24.27 1.29 33.49
C TYR A 521 24.11 0.66 34.87
N PHE A 522 25.10 0.81 35.77
CA PHE A 522 24.98 0.34 37.15
C PHE A 522 23.86 1.08 37.91
N LEU A 523 23.85 2.43 37.85
CA LEU A 523 22.81 3.24 38.47
C LEU A 523 21.42 2.98 37.86
N THR A 524 21.34 2.69 36.56
CA THR A 524 20.11 2.31 35.88
C THR A 524 19.62 0.91 36.30
N SER A 525 20.54 -0.04 36.51
CA SER A 525 20.21 -1.34 37.10
C SER A 525 19.60 -1.19 38.50
N PHE A 526 20.17 -0.31 39.33
CA PHE A 526 19.60 0.04 40.64
C PHE A 526 18.23 0.74 40.53
N ALA A 527 18.07 1.69 39.61
CA ALA A 527 16.79 2.36 39.36
C ALA A 527 15.69 1.36 38.95
N PHE A 528 15.99 0.39 38.09
CA PHE A 528 15.04 -0.68 37.73
C PHE A 528 14.78 -1.65 38.89
N TYR A 529 15.79 -1.99 39.69
CA TYR A 529 15.59 -2.78 40.91
C TYR A 529 14.60 -2.10 41.89
N VAL A 530 14.69 -0.77 42.05
CA VAL A 530 13.72 0.02 42.82
C VAL A 530 12.35 0.08 42.14
N MET A 531 12.31 0.32 40.82
CA MET A 531 11.09 0.47 40.00
C MET A 531 10.11 -0.70 40.15
N LYS A 532 10.65 -1.92 40.27
CA LYS A 532 9.91 -3.18 40.54
C LYS A 532 8.93 -3.05 41.71
N ASN A 533 9.27 -2.28 42.74
CA ASN A 533 8.52 -2.22 44.00
C ASN A 533 7.65 -0.96 44.14
N ILE A 534 7.85 0.07 43.30
CA ILE A 534 7.18 1.38 43.42
C ILE A 534 6.18 1.69 42.29
N ASP A 535 6.24 1.01 41.14
CA ASP A 535 5.32 1.29 40.03
C ASP A 535 4.01 0.47 40.12
N THR A 536 2.88 1.16 40.02
CA THR A 536 1.54 0.56 40.06
C THR A 536 1.08 0.00 38.71
N ARG A 537 1.77 0.31 37.61
CA ARG A 537 1.45 -0.14 36.25
C ARG A 537 2.04 -1.53 36.01
N ALA A 538 1.21 -2.58 36.11
CA ALA A 538 1.63 -4.00 36.16
C ALA A 538 2.73 -4.47 35.18
N ILE A 539 2.81 -3.89 33.97
CA ILE A 539 3.83 -4.23 32.96
C ILE A 539 5.23 -3.74 33.36
N LEU A 540 5.33 -2.57 34.01
CA LEU A 540 6.62 -1.92 34.28
C LEU A 540 7.46 -2.66 35.33
N PRO A 541 6.92 -3.15 36.46
CA PRO A 541 7.64 -4.05 37.35
C PRO A 541 8.12 -5.36 36.70
N LEU A 542 7.40 -5.87 35.68
CA LEU A 542 7.83 -7.05 34.91
C LEU A 542 8.99 -6.73 33.97
N MET A 543 8.95 -5.59 33.28
CA MET A 543 10.06 -5.11 32.46
C MET A 543 11.31 -4.83 33.31
N ALA A 544 11.14 -4.17 34.46
CA ALA A 544 12.23 -3.83 35.37
C ALA A 544 12.97 -5.06 35.92
N GLN A 545 12.26 -6.19 36.14
CA GLN A 545 12.86 -7.47 36.52
C GLN A 545 13.79 -8.08 35.45
N TRP A 546 13.68 -7.66 34.19
CA TRP A 546 14.62 -8.05 33.11
C TRP A 546 15.64 -6.94 32.84
N ALA A 547 15.21 -5.68 32.85
CA ALA A 547 16.08 -4.55 32.60
C ALA A 547 17.19 -4.41 33.64
N ALA A 548 16.93 -4.69 34.93
CA ALA A 548 17.96 -4.63 35.97
C ALA A 548 19.16 -5.56 35.71
N PRO A 549 19.02 -6.90 35.49
CA PRO A 549 20.15 -7.75 35.15
C PRO A 549 20.74 -7.45 33.76
N ILE A 550 19.96 -6.97 32.79
CA ILE A 550 20.51 -6.56 31.48
C ILE A 550 21.44 -5.34 31.63
N SER A 551 20.99 -4.28 32.32
CA SER A 551 21.82 -3.11 32.61
C SER A 551 23.04 -3.46 33.46
N LEU A 552 22.95 -4.41 34.39
CA LEU A 552 24.11 -4.89 35.14
C LEU A 552 25.12 -5.64 34.25
N GLY A 553 24.64 -6.44 33.31
CA GLY A 553 25.47 -7.08 32.28
C GLY A 553 26.18 -6.05 31.40
N LEU A 554 25.45 -5.05 30.88
CA LEU A 554 26.01 -3.97 30.06
C LEU A 554 27.03 -3.12 30.84
N SER A 555 26.79 -2.87 32.14
CA SER A 555 27.75 -2.22 33.03
C SER A 555 29.04 -3.02 33.11
N ALA A 556 28.97 -4.33 33.37
CA ALA A 556 30.14 -5.21 33.39
C ALA A 556 30.86 -5.27 32.02
N THR A 557 30.12 -5.25 30.90
CA THR A 557 30.71 -5.22 29.55
C THR A 557 31.43 -3.90 29.27
N ALA A 558 30.85 -2.76 29.63
CA ALA A 558 31.46 -1.43 29.45
C ALA A 558 32.69 -1.23 30.33
N ILE A 559 32.66 -1.68 31.58
CA ILE A 559 33.83 -1.69 32.46
C ILE A 559 34.93 -2.63 31.91
N GLY A 560 34.55 -3.79 31.37
CA GLY A 560 35.49 -4.69 30.68
C GLY A 560 36.13 -4.04 29.45
N GLU A 561 35.40 -3.19 28.72
CA GLU A 561 35.92 -2.45 27.57
C GLU A 561 36.89 -1.34 27.98
N GLU A 562 36.60 -0.59 29.04
CA GLU A 562 37.54 0.36 29.66
C GLU A 562 38.83 -0.36 30.09
N ILE A 563 38.72 -1.55 30.70
CA ILE A 563 39.89 -2.36 31.07
C ILE A 563 40.66 -2.84 29.82
N ARG A 564 39.96 -3.23 28.74
CA ARG A 564 40.56 -3.69 27.47
C ARG A 564 41.36 -2.58 26.78
N LEU A 565 40.92 -1.33 26.87
CA LEU A 565 41.63 -0.18 26.31
C LEU A 565 42.89 0.17 27.12
N ASN A 566 42.87 -0.05 28.44
CA ASN A 566 43.96 0.30 29.35
C ASN A 566 44.93 -0.86 29.68
N SER A 567 44.68 -2.09 29.19
CA SER A 567 45.49 -3.28 29.52
C SER A 567 45.73 -4.19 28.31
N SER A 568 47.00 -4.29 27.87
CA SER A 568 47.41 -5.15 26.76
C SER A 568 47.16 -6.64 27.02
N PHE A 569 47.43 -7.13 28.23
CA PHE A 569 47.13 -8.53 28.59
C PHE A 569 45.64 -8.85 28.41
N TYR A 570 44.77 -7.92 28.81
CA TYR A 570 43.33 -8.10 28.68
C TYR A 570 42.88 -8.03 27.22
N HIS A 571 43.49 -7.13 26.42
CA HIS A 571 43.28 -7.05 24.99
C HIS A 571 43.55 -8.39 24.28
N ASP A 572 44.74 -8.97 24.50
CA ASP A 572 45.18 -10.17 23.78
C ASP A 572 44.57 -11.46 24.29
N ALA A 573 44.43 -11.64 25.61
CA ALA A 573 44.00 -12.93 26.19
C ALA A 573 42.47 -13.11 26.27
N ILE A 574 41.71 -12.00 26.30
CA ILE A 574 40.26 -11.98 26.59
C ILE A 574 39.48 -11.29 25.47
N GLY A 575 39.98 -10.14 24.99
CA GLY A 575 39.40 -9.40 23.88
C GLY A 575 37.97 -8.90 24.12
N LEU A 576 37.36 -8.36 23.06
CA LEU A 576 35.95 -7.91 23.11
C LEU A 576 34.96 -9.06 23.35
N PRO A 577 35.09 -10.27 22.74
CA PRO A 577 34.18 -11.38 23.04
C PRO A 577 34.24 -11.78 24.52
N GLY A 578 35.42 -11.73 25.14
CA GLY A 578 35.60 -12.06 26.55
C GLY A 578 34.89 -11.10 27.53
N ASN A 579 34.71 -9.82 27.16
CA ASN A 579 33.88 -8.88 27.95
C ASN A 579 32.44 -9.41 28.14
N PHE A 580 31.84 -9.93 27.07
CA PHE A 580 30.51 -10.53 27.12
C PHE A 580 30.50 -11.88 27.86
N ALA A 581 31.56 -12.69 27.74
CA ALA A 581 31.68 -13.94 28.50
C ALA A 581 31.75 -13.68 30.01
N LEU A 582 32.60 -12.73 30.44
CA LEU A 582 32.76 -12.33 31.84
C LEU A 582 31.49 -11.69 32.39
N ALA A 583 30.79 -10.85 31.62
CA ALA A 583 29.46 -10.36 32.00
C ALA A 583 28.45 -11.51 32.16
N GLY A 584 28.49 -12.52 31.29
CA GLY A 584 27.69 -13.74 31.41
C GLY A 584 27.95 -14.52 32.71
N VAL A 585 29.22 -14.73 33.05
CA VAL A 585 29.66 -15.40 34.28
C VAL A 585 29.30 -14.59 35.54
N LEU A 586 29.48 -13.26 35.50
CA LEU A 586 29.09 -12.36 36.58
C LEU A 586 27.57 -12.43 36.84
N LEU A 587 26.75 -12.44 35.78
CA LEU A 587 25.31 -12.57 35.93
C LEU A 587 24.87 -13.95 36.45
N LEU A 588 25.62 -15.03 36.21
CA LEU A 588 25.41 -16.31 36.89
C LEU A 588 25.74 -16.24 38.39
N ALA A 589 26.83 -15.56 38.77
CA ALA A 589 27.18 -15.35 40.17
C ALA A 589 26.10 -14.50 40.89
N VAL A 590 25.61 -13.43 40.24
CA VAL A 590 24.50 -12.59 40.72
C VAL A 590 23.20 -13.40 40.83
N SER A 591 22.89 -14.25 39.84
CA SER A 591 21.73 -15.15 39.88
C SER A 591 21.77 -16.07 41.11
N PHE A 592 22.92 -16.67 41.40
CA PHE A 592 23.13 -17.50 42.58
C PHE A 592 23.02 -16.71 43.89
N GLY A 593 23.58 -15.50 43.94
CA GLY A 593 23.46 -14.59 45.08
C GLY A 593 22.01 -14.20 45.37
N LEU A 594 21.26 -13.76 44.36
CA LEU A 594 19.84 -13.43 44.47
C LEU A 594 18.98 -14.62 44.91
N GLY A 595 19.35 -15.84 44.48
CA GLY A 595 18.72 -17.07 44.93
C GLY A 595 18.85 -17.31 46.44
N ARG A 596 19.97 -16.90 47.06
CA ARG A 596 20.16 -16.98 48.52
C ARG A 596 19.36 -15.94 49.30
N ILE A 597 19.05 -14.78 48.71
CA ILE A 597 18.24 -13.71 49.31
C ILE A 597 16.75 -13.88 48.95
N GLN A 598 16.33 -15.09 48.55
CA GLN A 598 14.94 -15.47 48.21
C GLN A 598 14.29 -14.68 47.04
N GLU A 599 15.07 -13.93 46.27
CA GLU A 599 14.60 -13.15 45.10
C GLU A 599 14.47 -14.03 43.83
N ALA A 600 13.64 -15.06 43.93
CA ALA A 600 13.56 -16.15 42.95
C ALA A 600 13.27 -15.70 41.50
N LYS A 601 12.46 -14.67 41.30
CA LYS A 601 12.16 -14.12 39.96
C LYS A 601 13.37 -13.41 39.35
N LEU A 602 14.03 -12.56 40.14
CA LEU A 602 15.19 -11.80 39.67
C LEU A 602 16.41 -12.71 39.47
N SER A 603 16.59 -13.71 40.35
CA SER A 603 17.57 -14.79 40.20
C SER A 603 17.38 -15.55 38.88
N LYS A 604 16.15 -15.96 38.55
CA LYS A 604 15.83 -16.64 37.28
C LYS A 604 16.10 -15.75 36.06
N ASN A 605 15.75 -14.47 36.11
CA ASN A 605 16.01 -13.56 34.99
C ASN A 605 17.52 -13.32 34.79
N ALA A 606 18.27 -13.08 35.88
CA ALA A 606 19.73 -12.97 35.84
C ALA A 606 20.42 -14.22 35.26
N PHE A 607 19.89 -15.42 35.55
CA PHE A 607 20.37 -16.68 34.96
C PHE A 607 20.25 -16.68 33.44
N PHE A 608 19.08 -16.30 32.90
CA PHE A 608 18.86 -16.25 31.45
C PHE A 608 19.63 -15.11 30.79
N CYS A 609 19.72 -13.94 31.43
CA CYS A 609 20.57 -12.85 30.96
C CYS A 609 22.04 -13.29 30.88
N GLY A 610 22.57 -13.99 31.89
CA GLY A 610 23.94 -14.52 31.87
C GLY A 610 24.23 -15.45 30.68
N HIS A 611 23.29 -16.34 30.35
CA HIS A 611 23.38 -17.18 29.14
C HIS A 611 23.24 -16.36 27.85
N GLY A 612 22.42 -15.29 27.85
CA GLY A 612 22.30 -14.36 26.72
C GLY A 612 23.60 -13.62 26.44
N PHE A 613 24.23 -13.03 27.45
CA PHE A 613 25.54 -12.38 27.33
C PHE A 613 26.62 -13.37 26.87
N TYR A 614 26.63 -14.60 27.38
CA TYR A 614 27.56 -15.62 26.91
C TYR A 614 27.29 -16.07 25.45
N ALA A 615 26.03 -16.14 25.02
CA ALA A 615 25.70 -16.40 23.63
C ALA A 615 26.13 -15.25 22.70
N VAL A 616 26.04 -14.00 23.15
CA VAL A 616 26.59 -12.84 22.45
C VAL A 616 28.12 -12.96 22.35
N SER A 617 28.81 -13.37 23.41
CA SER A 617 30.26 -13.65 23.36
C SER A 617 30.65 -14.62 22.23
N LEU A 618 29.98 -15.79 22.17
CA LEU A 618 30.20 -16.79 21.12
C LEU A 618 29.89 -16.26 19.71
N PHE A 619 28.99 -15.30 19.56
CA PHE A 619 28.74 -14.65 18.27
C PHE A 619 29.85 -13.64 17.91
N TYR A 620 30.34 -12.87 18.89
CA TYR A 620 31.36 -11.85 18.67
C TYR A 620 32.74 -12.42 18.30
N THR A 621 33.06 -13.69 18.59
CA THR A 621 34.33 -14.29 18.11
C THR A 621 34.41 -14.36 16.59
N PHE A 622 33.29 -14.44 15.87
CA PHE A 622 33.29 -14.44 14.40
C PHE A 622 33.56 -13.06 13.77
N THR A 623 33.42 -11.97 14.53
CA THR A 623 33.56 -10.59 14.03
C THR A 623 34.76 -9.86 14.63
N PHE A 624 35.18 -10.25 15.84
CA PHE A 624 36.34 -9.74 16.55
C PHE A 624 37.14 -10.93 17.09
N PRO A 625 37.95 -11.59 16.23
CA PRO A 625 38.75 -12.73 16.64
C PRO A 625 39.78 -12.33 17.71
N ILE A 626 40.18 -13.30 18.53
CA ILE A 626 41.11 -13.09 19.64
C ILE A 626 42.52 -13.49 19.19
N SER A 627 43.49 -12.57 19.33
CA SER A 627 44.88 -12.76 18.88
C SER A 627 45.61 -13.93 19.56
N ASN A 628 45.15 -14.34 20.75
CA ASN A 628 45.71 -15.47 21.50
C ASN A 628 45.17 -16.83 21.01
N LEU A 629 46.09 -17.70 20.59
CA LEU A 629 45.93 -19.12 20.22
C LEU A 629 44.86 -19.90 21.03
N TYR A 630 44.75 -19.65 22.34
CA TYR A 630 43.82 -20.36 23.22
C TYR A 630 42.55 -19.58 23.54
N GLY A 631 42.51 -18.26 23.27
CA GLY A 631 41.43 -17.36 23.71
C GLY A 631 40.07 -17.79 23.18
N GLU A 632 39.96 -18.02 21.87
CA GLU A 632 38.70 -18.45 21.25
C GLU A 632 38.30 -19.86 21.69
N SER A 633 39.24 -20.82 21.65
CA SER A 633 38.97 -22.20 22.06
C SER A 633 38.49 -22.29 23.51
N VAL A 634 39.04 -21.46 24.42
CA VAL A 634 38.59 -21.37 25.82
C VAL A 634 37.18 -20.79 25.94
N ILE A 635 36.84 -19.73 25.19
CA ILE A 635 35.48 -19.17 25.18
C ILE A 635 34.48 -20.19 24.63
N TRP A 636 34.80 -20.87 23.53
CA TRP A 636 33.94 -21.90 22.93
C TRP A 636 33.79 -23.14 23.83
N PHE A 637 34.86 -23.58 24.50
CA PHE A 637 34.80 -24.62 25.52
C PHE A 637 33.92 -24.22 26.72
N GLY A 638 34.05 -22.98 27.19
CA GLY A 638 33.14 -22.40 28.18
C GLY A 638 31.69 -22.34 27.68
N GLY A 639 31.48 -22.15 26.38
CA GLY A 639 30.17 -22.28 25.71
C GLY A 639 29.59 -23.69 25.80
N ILE A 640 30.41 -24.75 25.72
CA ILE A 640 29.97 -26.13 25.96
C ILE A 640 29.51 -26.28 27.42
N LEU A 641 30.27 -25.75 28.39
CA LEU A 641 29.89 -25.79 29.80
C LEU A 641 28.60 -25.01 30.07
N MET A 642 28.45 -23.81 29.49
CA MET A 642 27.26 -22.98 29.60
C MET A 642 26.01 -23.63 28.98
N SER A 643 26.13 -24.21 27.79
CA SER A 643 25.00 -24.91 27.14
C SER A 643 24.61 -26.20 27.87
N LEU A 644 25.57 -26.95 28.43
CA LEU A 644 25.29 -28.10 29.30
C LEU A 644 24.67 -27.70 30.65
N LEU A 645 25.08 -26.56 31.22
CA LEU A 645 24.52 -26.00 32.44
C LEU A 645 23.07 -25.52 32.20
N LEU A 646 22.81 -24.84 31.09
CA LEU A 646 21.47 -24.47 30.64
C LEU A 646 20.60 -25.72 30.47
N TYR A 647 21.08 -26.75 29.79
CA TYR A 647 20.35 -28.01 29.61
C TYR A 647 20.10 -28.74 30.93
N LYS A 648 21.03 -28.70 31.88
CA LYS A 648 20.86 -29.29 33.22
C LYS A 648 19.73 -28.62 34.02
N VAL A 649 19.54 -27.31 33.84
CA VAL A 649 18.51 -26.51 34.52
C VAL A 649 17.15 -26.58 33.81
N THR A 650 17.13 -26.47 32.48
CA THR A 650 15.87 -26.44 31.69
C THR A 650 15.35 -27.83 31.34
N LYS A 651 16.25 -28.80 31.11
CA LYS A 651 15.98 -30.11 30.49
C LYS A 651 15.28 -30.03 29.12
N GLU A 652 15.42 -28.89 28.44
CA GLU A 652 14.77 -28.67 27.15
C GLU A 652 15.56 -29.28 26.00
N THR A 653 14.88 -30.03 25.13
CA THR A 653 15.52 -30.76 24.01
C THR A 653 16.27 -29.83 23.07
N VAL A 654 15.77 -28.62 22.83
CA VAL A 654 16.43 -27.59 21.99
C VAL A 654 17.82 -27.21 22.53
N VAL A 655 18.00 -27.18 23.86
CA VAL A 655 19.28 -26.84 24.48
C VAL A 655 20.29 -27.98 24.33
N ALA A 656 19.84 -29.24 24.22
CA ALA A 656 20.71 -30.36 23.87
C ALA A 656 21.34 -30.18 22.48
N PHE A 657 20.58 -29.66 21.49
CA PHE A 657 21.11 -29.32 20.16
C PHE A 657 22.13 -28.18 20.22
N LEU A 658 21.91 -27.16 21.06
CA LEU A 658 22.90 -26.10 21.28
C LEU A 658 24.24 -26.67 21.77
N SER A 659 24.22 -27.61 22.73
CA SER A 659 25.47 -28.22 23.23
C SER A 659 26.24 -29.00 22.14
N ALA A 660 25.53 -29.69 21.24
CA ALA A 660 26.13 -30.41 20.12
C ALA A 660 26.70 -29.45 19.06
N LEU A 661 25.99 -28.35 18.76
CA LEU A 661 26.43 -27.33 17.83
C LEU A 661 27.66 -26.57 18.33
N VAL A 662 27.67 -26.17 19.61
CA VAL A 662 28.81 -25.50 20.23
C VAL A 662 30.02 -26.44 20.34
N SER A 663 29.80 -27.75 20.53
CA SER A 663 30.88 -28.75 20.47
C SER A 663 31.47 -28.91 19.05
N LEU A 664 30.65 -28.84 18.00
CA LEU A 664 31.13 -28.84 16.61
C LEU A 664 31.95 -27.57 16.29
N ALA A 665 31.43 -26.41 16.67
CA ALA A 665 32.11 -25.14 16.44
C ALA A 665 33.43 -25.07 17.22
N TRP A 666 33.46 -25.53 18.48
CA TRP A 666 34.70 -25.65 19.25
C TRP A 666 35.74 -26.55 18.56
N TYR A 667 35.31 -27.68 17.98
CA TYR A 667 36.22 -28.55 17.22
C TYR A 667 36.81 -27.84 15.99
N LEU A 668 35.97 -27.17 15.20
CA LEU A 668 36.40 -26.48 13.97
C LEU A 668 37.27 -25.25 14.26
N ILE A 669 36.94 -24.47 15.29
CA ILE A 669 37.73 -23.30 15.72
C ILE A 669 39.07 -23.78 16.29
N THR A 670 39.08 -24.81 17.12
CA THR A 670 40.34 -25.39 17.64
C THR A 670 41.20 -25.96 16.52
N PHE A 671 40.60 -26.56 15.47
CA PHE A 671 41.33 -26.95 14.26
C PHE A 671 41.94 -25.74 13.55
N ASN A 672 41.16 -24.70 13.28
CA ASN A 672 41.63 -23.47 12.62
C ASN A 672 42.76 -22.78 13.40
N SER A 673 42.64 -22.67 14.74
CA SER A 673 43.69 -22.11 15.60
C SER A 673 44.98 -22.94 15.61
N ILE A 674 44.90 -24.27 15.42
CA ILE A 674 46.09 -25.13 15.30
C ILE A 674 46.72 -24.96 13.91
N ASP A 675 45.90 -24.92 12.86
CA ASP A 675 46.34 -24.79 11.46
C ASP A 675 47.10 -23.46 11.23
N GLU A 676 46.48 -22.33 11.59
CA GLU A 676 47.04 -20.99 11.37
C GLU A 676 48.30 -20.67 12.19
N MET A 677 48.51 -21.32 13.35
CA MET A 677 49.53 -20.90 14.33
C MET A 677 50.52 -21.99 14.78
N LEU A 678 50.22 -23.28 14.58
CA LEU A 678 51.07 -24.38 15.07
C LEU A 678 51.54 -25.33 13.96
N TYR A 679 50.70 -25.64 12.97
CA TYR A 679 51.03 -26.63 11.94
C TYR A 679 50.15 -26.48 10.69
N ASP A 680 50.77 -26.12 9.56
CA ASP A 680 50.15 -26.07 8.22
C ASP A 680 49.73 -27.49 7.77
N PHE A 681 48.43 -27.79 7.80
CA PHE A 681 47.93 -29.12 7.44
C PHE A 681 47.95 -29.33 5.93
N SER A 682 48.43 -30.50 5.48
CA SER A 682 48.32 -30.86 4.06
C SER A 682 46.86 -31.03 3.63
N THR A 683 46.56 -30.79 2.34
CA THR A 683 45.22 -30.97 1.76
C THR A 683 44.60 -32.35 2.03
N PHE A 684 45.41 -33.41 2.04
CA PHE A 684 45.02 -34.76 2.45
C PHE A 684 44.63 -34.85 3.95
N SER A 685 45.34 -34.13 4.82
CA SER A 685 45.06 -34.05 6.25
C SER A 685 43.78 -33.26 6.51
N GLU A 686 43.60 -32.10 5.87
CA GLU A 686 42.35 -31.32 5.91
C GLU A 686 41.15 -32.17 5.47
N ALA A 687 41.27 -32.86 4.32
CA ALA A 687 40.23 -33.71 3.75
C ALA A 687 39.77 -34.80 4.73
N LEU A 688 40.62 -35.22 5.68
CA LEU A 688 40.32 -36.19 6.74
C LEU A 688 39.79 -35.52 8.03
N ILE A 689 40.44 -34.45 8.48
CA ILE A 689 40.17 -33.80 9.78
C ILE A 689 38.83 -33.05 9.76
N ILE A 690 38.53 -32.30 8.70
CA ILE A 690 37.33 -31.47 8.63
C ILE A 690 36.04 -32.32 8.71
N PRO A 691 35.88 -33.43 7.95
CA PRO A 691 34.83 -34.42 8.18
C PRO A 691 34.87 -35.09 9.55
N GLY A 692 36.06 -35.23 10.14
CA GLY A 692 36.32 -35.83 11.44
C GLY A 692 35.46 -35.28 12.58
N GLY A 693 35.13 -33.99 12.56
CA GLY A 693 34.21 -33.38 13.55
C GLY A 693 32.83 -34.05 13.56
N GLY A 694 32.30 -34.41 12.39
CA GLY A 694 31.04 -35.16 12.27
C GLY A 694 31.17 -36.59 12.77
N TRP A 695 32.29 -37.26 12.48
CA TRP A 695 32.55 -38.62 12.95
C TRP A 695 32.70 -38.69 14.47
N LEU A 696 33.40 -37.71 15.07
CA LEU A 696 33.56 -37.59 16.53
C LEU A 696 32.22 -37.33 17.23
N LEU A 697 31.35 -36.50 16.66
CA LEU A 697 29.99 -36.29 17.19
C LEU A 697 29.12 -37.54 17.11
N LEU A 698 29.25 -38.37 16.07
CA LEU A 698 28.59 -39.69 16.01
C LEU A 698 29.17 -40.66 17.06
N GLY A 699 30.48 -40.63 17.29
CA GLY A 699 31.12 -41.37 18.38
C GLY A 699 30.60 -40.95 19.77
N ALA A 700 30.52 -39.64 20.02
CA ALA A 700 29.94 -39.08 21.23
C ALA A 700 28.45 -39.46 21.38
N ALA A 701 27.68 -39.41 20.30
CA ALA A 701 26.29 -39.87 20.28
C ALA A 701 26.15 -41.35 20.65
N ALA A 702 27.01 -42.22 20.11
CA ALA A 702 27.02 -43.64 20.43
C ALA A 702 27.34 -43.90 21.91
N LEU A 703 28.35 -43.23 22.47
CA LEU A 703 28.72 -43.31 23.90
C LEU A 703 27.63 -42.76 24.83
N LEU A 704 26.91 -41.72 24.41
CA LEU A 704 25.83 -41.11 25.18
C LEU A 704 24.49 -41.87 25.06
N PHE A 705 24.30 -42.70 24.03
CA PHE A 705 23.01 -43.30 23.68
C PHE A 705 22.32 -44.05 24.84
N GLN A 706 23.10 -44.77 25.66
CA GLN A 706 22.61 -45.48 26.83
C GLN A 706 22.52 -44.61 28.10
N LYS A 707 23.27 -43.50 28.18
CA LYS A 707 23.41 -42.67 29.40
C LYS A 707 22.49 -41.43 29.39
N ARG A 708 22.36 -40.76 28.24
CA ARG A 708 21.64 -39.49 28.05
C ARG A 708 21.04 -39.43 26.64
N LYS A 709 19.90 -40.11 26.45
CA LYS A 709 19.27 -40.30 25.14
C LYS A 709 19.02 -39.02 24.33
N GLU A 710 18.61 -37.93 24.98
CA GLU A 710 18.34 -36.65 24.30
C GLU A 710 19.62 -35.97 23.79
N LEU A 711 20.67 -35.93 24.60
CA LEU A 711 21.99 -35.44 24.18
C LEU A 711 22.55 -36.32 23.04
N ALA A 712 22.43 -37.64 23.13
CA ALA A 712 22.85 -38.55 22.06
C ALA A 712 22.11 -38.28 20.74
N VAL A 713 20.79 -38.08 20.80
CA VAL A 713 19.99 -37.72 19.63
C VAL A 713 20.45 -36.38 19.05
N ALA A 714 20.65 -35.36 19.88
CA ALA A 714 21.14 -34.04 19.44
C ALA A 714 22.51 -34.14 18.73
N HIS A 715 23.48 -34.83 19.32
CA HIS A 715 24.82 -35.01 18.74
C HIS A 715 24.74 -35.78 17.41
N SER A 716 23.92 -36.84 17.33
CA SER A 716 23.74 -37.59 16.07
C SER A 716 23.12 -36.76 14.95
N TRP A 717 22.18 -35.87 15.26
CA TRP A 717 21.54 -35.01 14.27
C TRP A 717 22.48 -33.92 13.76
N ILE A 718 23.17 -33.19 14.66
CA ILE A 718 24.15 -32.18 14.25
C ILE A 718 25.25 -32.82 13.38
N ALA A 719 25.72 -34.01 13.76
CA ALA A 719 26.70 -34.74 12.97
C ALA A 719 26.22 -35.07 11.55
N HIS A 720 25.01 -35.62 11.37
CA HIS A 720 24.50 -35.94 10.04
C HIS A 720 24.15 -34.70 9.21
N VAL A 721 23.69 -33.62 9.85
CA VAL A 721 23.45 -32.32 9.20
C VAL A 721 24.76 -31.67 8.72
N TYR A 722 25.85 -31.88 9.46
CA TYR A 722 27.19 -31.42 9.07
C TYR A 722 27.84 -32.31 7.99
N LEU A 723 27.74 -33.63 8.13
CA LEU A 723 28.42 -34.58 7.24
C LEU A 723 27.90 -34.55 5.79
N ALA A 724 26.63 -34.25 5.55
CA ALA A 724 26.09 -34.18 4.20
C ALA A 724 26.70 -33.04 3.35
N PRO A 725 26.68 -31.76 3.77
CA PRO A 725 27.32 -30.67 3.03
C PRO A 725 28.84 -30.80 3.03
N ILE A 726 29.49 -31.22 4.12
CA ILE A 726 30.96 -31.30 4.16
C ILE A 726 31.52 -32.36 3.20
N MET A 727 30.79 -33.46 2.97
CA MET A 727 31.14 -34.45 1.95
C MET A 727 30.99 -33.92 0.52
N ALA A 728 30.05 -33.00 0.27
CA ALA A 728 29.91 -32.34 -1.02
C ALA A 728 31.01 -31.28 -1.23
N VAL A 729 31.34 -30.51 -0.20
CA VAL A 729 32.45 -29.54 -0.21
C VAL A 729 33.79 -30.24 -0.42
N ALA A 730 34.03 -31.36 0.28
CA ALA A 730 35.26 -32.15 0.12
C ALA A 730 35.47 -32.67 -1.32
N PHE A 731 34.39 -32.88 -2.08
CA PHE A 731 34.48 -33.32 -3.47
C PHE A 731 35.01 -32.20 -4.38
N ILE A 732 34.61 -30.97 -4.09
CA ILE A 732 34.93 -29.79 -4.88
C ILE A 732 36.30 -29.24 -4.52
N ILE A 733 36.67 -29.23 -3.23
CA ILE A 733 37.93 -28.64 -2.74
C ILE A 733 39.08 -29.66 -2.81
N TYR A 734 38.89 -30.87 -2.27
CA TYR A 734 39.98 -31.85 -2.13
C TYR A 734 40.01 -32.92 -3.25
N GLY A 735 38.90 -33.07 -3.99
CA GLY A 735 38.83 -33.92 -5.18
C GLY A 735 39.31 -35.35 -4.94
N GLU A 736 40.44 -35.70 -5.55
CA GLU A 736 41.04 -37.04 -5.48
C GLU A 736 41.62 -37.37 -4.09
N GLU A 737 42.08 -36.38 -3.31
CA GLU A 737 42.63 -36.62 -1.96
C GLU A 737 41.55 -37.07 -0.94
N ALA A 738 40.27 -36.82 -1.23
CA ALA A 738 39.14 -37.16 -0.36
C ALA A 738 38.70 -38.65 -0.40
N ILE A 739 39.38 -39.53 -1.18
CA ILE A 739 39.02 -40.96 -1.32
C ILE A 739 38.80 -41.63 0.05
N ILE A 740 39.73 -41.45 0.99
CA ILE A 740 39.67 -42.10 2.31
C ILE A 740 38.48 -41.58 3.13
N SER A 741 38.19 -40.28 3.06
CA SER A 741 37.06 -39.66 3.77
C SER A 741 35.71 -40.15 3.25
N TYR A 742 35.60 -40.47 1.96
CA TYR A 742 34.43 -41.15 1.41
C TYR A 742 34.32 -42.62 1.81
N LEU A 743 35.43 -43.36 1.87
CA LEU A 743 35.43 -44.74 2.36
C LEU A 743 35.03 -44.82 3.85
N ILE A 744 35.59 -43.94 4.69
CA ILE A 744 35.22 -43.82 6.10
C ILE A 744 33.74 -43.44 6.24
N SER A 745 33.26 -42.45 5.48
CA SER A 745 31.86 -42.02 5.54
C SER A 745 30.89 -43.10 5.04
N ALA A 746 31.24 -43.86 4.00
CA ALA A 746 30.46 -45.02 3.56
C ALA A 746 30.36 -46.08 4.66
N GLY A 747 31.48 -46.37 5.34
CA GLY A 747 31.53 -47.25 6.51
C GLY A 747 30.68 -46.75 7.69
N ILE A 748 30.75 -45.46 8.01
CA ILE A 748 29.99 -44.84 9.10
C ILE A 748 28.49 -44.82 8.81
N TYR A 749 28.08 -44.49 7.59
CA TYR A 749 26.66 -44.55 7.20
C TYR A 749 26.15 -46.00 7.22
N ALA A 750 26.92 -46.98 6.75
CA ALA A 750 26.56 -48.39 6.86
C ALA A 750 26.45 -48.85 8.33
N ALA A 751 27.41 -48.47 9.18
CA ALA A 751 27.41 -48.75 10.61
C ALA A 751 26.29 -48.02 11.38
N SER A 752 25.70 -46.96 10.80
CA SER A 752 24.56 -46.24 11.38
C SER A 752 23.21 -46.96 11.16
N ILE A 753 23.10 -47.86 10.17
CA ILE A 753 21.86 -48.57 9.82
C ILE A 753 21.28 -49.40 10.99
N PRO A 754 22.06 -50.19 11.76
CA PRO A 754 21.53 -50.98 12.89
C PRO A 754 20.88 -50.14 14.01
N PHE A 755 21.24 -48.87 14.14
CA PHE A 755 20.71 -47.97 15.18
C PHE A 755 19.33 -47.38 14.84
N VAL A 756 18.80 -47.61 13.63
CA VAL A 756 17.53 -47.03 13.17
C VAL A 756 16.49 -48.08 12.77
N LYS A 757 15.29 -47.97 13.35
CA LYS A 757 14.15 -48.88 13.09
C LYS A 757 13.10 -48.33 12.11
N LYS A 758 13.18 -47.04 11.73
CA LYS A 758 12.23 -46.42 10.79
C LYS A 758 12.72 -46.63 9.35
N GLU A 759 11.86 -47.18 8.48
CA GLU A 759 12.20 -47.54 7.10
C GLU A 759 12.87 -46.42 6.30
N TRP A 760 12.39 -45.18 6.44
CA TRP A 760 12.99 -44.03 5.74
C TRP A 760 14.42 -43.71 6.23
N LYS A 761 14.73 -43.96 7.51
CA LYS A 761 16.09 -43.78 8.05
C LYS A 761 17.03 -44.87 7.55
N VAL A 762 16.55 -46.12 7.49
CA VAL A 762 17.29 -47.24 6.90
C VAL A 762 17.63 -46.95 5.44
N LYS A 763 16.66 -46.45 4.65
CA LYS A 763 16.89 -46.00 3.27
C LYS A 763 17.86 -44.83 3.19
N ALA A 764 17.70 -43.80 4.02
CA ALA A 764 18.57 -42.63 4.01
C ALA A 764 20.04 -42.99 4.28
N PHE A 765 20.32 -43.80 5.30
CA PHE A 765 21.69 -44.24 5.60
C PHE A 765 22.24 -45.23 4.56
N LEU A 766 21.41 -46.14 4.03
CA LEU A 766 21.83 -47.04 2.95
C LEU A 766 22.20 -46.26 1.67
N TYR A 767 21.41 -45.25 1.31
CA TYR A 767 21.67 -44.45 0.12
C TYR A 767 22.85 -43.48 0.35
N ALA A 768 22.99 -42.91 1.55
CA ALA A 768 24.18 -42.14 1.91
C ALA A 768 25.46 -43.00 1.81
N ALA A 769 25.42 -44.25 2.28
CA ALA A 769 26.52 -45.19 2.10
C ALA A 769 26.80 -45.50 0.62
N PHE A 770 25.76 -45.68 -0.21
CA PHE A 770 25.93 -45.87 -1.66
C PHE A 770 26.45 -44.61 -2.37
N THR A 771 26.09 -43.41 -1.93
CA THR A 771 26.61 -42.14 -2.49
C THR A 771 28.05 -41.91 -2.07
N SER A 772 28.41 -42.11 -0.80
CA SER A 772 29.82 -42.09 -0.37
C SER A 772 30.65 -43.15 -1.08
N LEU A 773 30.12 -44.36 -1.29
CA LEU A 773 30.80 -45.40 -2.08
C LEU A 773 30.98 -44.98 -3.55
N PHE A 774 29.96 -44.40 -4.18
CA PHE A 774 30.07 -43.84 -5.53
C PHE A 774 31.16 -42.77 -5.62
N LEU A 775 31.19 -41.82 -4.67
CA LEU A 775 32.20 -40.76 -4.63
C LEU A 775 33.60 -41.35 -4.46
N ALA A 776 33.80 -42.30 -3.53
CA ALA A 776 35.08 -43.01 -3.37
C ALA A 776 35.54 -43.73 -4.64
N ILE A 777 34.63 -44.38 -5.37
CA ILE A 777 34.93 -45.03 -6.65
C ILE A 777 35.28 -44.00 -7.72
N HIS A 778 34.53 -42.89 -7.81
CA HIS A 778 34.73 -41.87 -8.83
C HIS A 778 36.05 -41.12 -8.62
N THR A 779 36.36 -40.67 -7.40
CA THR A 779 37.63 -40.02 -7.07
C THR A 779 38.81 -40.99 -7.18
N GLY A 780 38.63 -42.26 -6.80
CA GLY A 780 39.63 -43.31 -7.00
C GLY A 780 39.92 -43.60 -8.47
N VAL A 781 38.89 -43.61 -9.32
CA VAL A 781 39.05 -43.76 -10.78
C VAL A 781 39.82 -42.59 -11.39
N GLY A 782 39.58 -41.35 -10.95
CA GLY A 782 40.40 -40.19 -11.32
C GLY A 782 41.87 -40.42 -10.97
N TYR A 783 42.14 -40.62 -9.68
CA TYR A 783 43.48 -40.80 -9.10
C TYR A 783 44.33 -41.87 -9.80
N PHE A 784 43.73 -43.01 -10.15
CA PHE A 784 44.47 -44.09 -10.84
C PHE A 784 44.56 -43.93 -12.37
N SER A 785 43.63 -43.23 -13.02
CA SER A 785 43.55 -43.17 -14.49
C SER A 785 44.26 -41.98 -15.13
N LYS A 786 44.48 -40.89 -14.38
CA LYS A 786 45.11 -39.64 -14.84
C LYS A 786 44.51 -39.02 -16.12
N THR A 787 43.27 -39.40 -16.44
CA THR A 787 42.53 -39.03 -17.66
C THR A 787 41.06 -38.85 -17.31
N GLU A 788 40.25 -38.21 -18.18
CA GLU A 788 38.81 -37.98 -17.94
C GLU A 788 37.97 -39.27 -18.06
N SER A 789 38.21 -40.22 -17.16
CA SER A 789 37.59 -41.55 -17.13
C SER A 789 36.44 -41.67 -16.12
N GLY A 790 36.03 -40.55 -15.48
CA GLY A 790 35.02 -40.53 -14.41
C GLY A 790 33.66 -41.14 -14.76
N HIS A 791 33.33 -41.25 -16.06
CA HIS A 791 32.15 -41.96 -16.56
C HIS A 791 32.21 -43.48 -16.26
N TYR A 792 33.40 -44.10 -16.28
CA TYR A 792 33.58 -45.50 -15.84
C TYR A 792 33.28 -45.68 -14.34
N GLY A 793 33.44 -44.65 -13.51
CA GLY A 793 33.06 -44.69 -12.08
C GLY A 793 31.58 -45.01 -11.86
N PHE A 794 30.69 -44.50 -12.71
CA PHE A 794 29.27 -44.86 -12.69
C PHE A 794 29.02 -46.31 -13.11
N LEU A 795 29.72 -46.81 -14.15
CA LEU A 795 29.58 -48.19 -14.62
C LEU A 795 30.08 -49.20 -13.56
N LEU A 796 31.22 -48.92 -12.94
CA LEU A 796 31.77 -49.72 -11.83
C LEU A 796 30.83 -49.72 -10.62
N THR A 797 30.32 -48.54 -10.23
CA THR A 797 29.36 -48.42 -9.12
C THR A 797 28.09 -49.22 -9.40
N SER A 798 27.49 -49.08 -10.57
CA SER A 798 26.28 -49.83 -10.94
C SER A 798 26.53 -51.35 -11.03
N THR A 799 27.73 -51.76 -11.44
CA THR A 799 28.15 -53.17 -11.42
C THR A 799 28.24 -53.71 -9.98
N LEU A 800 28.94 -52.99 -9.09
CA LEU A 800 29.05 -53.36 -7.67
C LEU A 800 27.70 -53.37 -6.95
N LEU A 801 26.83 -52.38 -7.22
CA LEU A 801 25.48 -52.34 -6.68
C LEU A 801 24.58 -53.43 -7.27
N THR A 802 24.81 -53.89 -8.50
CA THR A 802 24.13 -55.07 -9.08
C THR A 802 24.58 -56.36 -8.41
N VAL A 803 25.87 -56.48 -8.07
CA VAL A 803 26.40 -57.60 -7.26
C VAL A 803 25.80 -57.59 -5.85
N PHE A 804 25.82 -56.43 -5.17
CA PHE A 804 25.17 -56.27 -3.86
C PHE A 804 23.68 -56.61 -3.93
N TRP A 805 22.97 -56.09 -4.93
CA TRP A 805 21.56 -56.40 -5.16
C TRP A 805 21.34 -57.91 -5.27
N LYS A 806 22.12 -58.63 -6.10
CA LYS A 806 22.00 -60.08 -6.29
C LYS A 806 22.20 -60.86 -4.98
N LEU A 807 23.19 -60.46 -4.17
CA LEU A 807 23.57 -61.11 -2.90
C LEU A 807 22.69 -60.73 -1.70
N SER A 808 22.03 -59.57 -1.74
CA SER A 808 21.26 -59.04 -0.61
C SER A 808 19.94 -59.79 -0.33
N SER A 809 19.40 -59.62 0.89
CA SER A 809 18.09 -60.16 1.29
C SER A 809 16.93 -59.44 0.60
N ALA A 810 15.71 -60.01 0.65
CA ALA A 810 14.56 -59.51 -0.10
C ALA A 810 14.25 -58.01 0.12
N ASP A 811 14.34 -57.53 1.36
CA ASP A 811 14.11 -56.12 1.68
C ASP A 811 15.19 -55.20 1.09
N TYR A 812 16.45 -55.61 1.16
CA TYR A 812 17.57 -54.86 0.60
C TYR A 812 17.61 -54.94 -0.93
N LYS A 813 17.10 -56.00 -1.54
CA LYS A 813 16.85 -56.08 -3.00
C LYS A 813 15.91 -54.98 -3.47
N GLN A 814 14.78 -54.80 -2.79
CA GLN A 814 13.84 -53.71 -3.07
C GLN A 814 14.48 -52.34 -2.86
N ARG A 815 15.13 -52.10 -1.71
CA ARG A 815 15.80 -50.83 -1.40
C ARG A 815 16.89 -50.47 -2.43
N THR A 816 17.73 -51.43 -2.83
CA THR A 816 18.85 -51.19 -3.75
C THR A 816 18.37 -50.82 -5.16
N LEU A 817 17.27 -51.41 -5.65
CA LEU A 817 16.73 -51.08 -6.99
C LEU A 817 16.42 -49.59 -7.16
N TYR A 818 15.88 -48.94 -6.14
CA TYR A 818 15.56 -47.51 -6.15
C TYR A 818 16.78 -46.59 -6.23
N TYR A 819 17.99 -47.08 -5.92
CA TYR A 819 19.25 -46.35 -6.09
C TYR A 819 19.99 -46.79 -7.37
N LEU A 820 20.06 -48.11 -7.60
CA LEU A 820 20.75 -48.74 -8.72
C LEU A 820 20.21 -48.26 -10.08
N VAL A 821 18.88 -48.14 -10.24
CA VAL A 821 18.31 -47.70 -11.52
C VAL A 821 18.66 -46.23 -11.83
N PRO A 822 18.42 -45.24 -10.94
CA PRO A 822 18.87 -43.87 -11.17
C PRO A 822 20.37 -43.72 -11.41
N ILE A 823 21.25 -44.35 -10.60
CA ILE A 823 22.71 -44.20 -10.79
C ILE A 823 23.18 -44.86 -12.09
N SER A 824 22.52 -45.94 -12.55
CA SER A 824 22.80 -46.54 -13.86
C SER A 824 22.40 -45.62 -15.02
N LEU A 825 21.25 -44.94 -14.91
CA LEU A 825 20.79 -43.98 -15.93
C LEU A 825 21.68 -42.73 -15.98
N LEU A 826 22.11 -42.21 -14.82
CA LEU A 826 23.14 -41.16 -14.74
C LEU A 826 24.47 -41.65 -15.34
N GLY A 827 24.80 -42.93 -15.17
CA GLY A 827 25.93 -43.57 -15.84
C GLY A 827 25.84 -43.50 -17.36
N VAL A 828 24.73 -43.93 -17.96
CA VAL A 828 24.52 -43.82 -19.41
C VAL A 828 24.60 -42.36 -19.87
N ALA A 829 24.02 -41.42 -19.12
CA ALA A 829 24.15 -39.99 -19.41
C ALA A 829 25.61 -39.48 -19.33
N SER A 830 26.42 -39.97 -18.38
CA SER A 830 27.84 -39.60 -18.26
C SER A 830 28.68 -40.12 -19.43
N PHE A 831 28.33 -41.26 -20.03
CA PHE A 831 28.97 -41.75 -21.25
C PHE A 831 28.59 -40.92 -22.49
N LEU A 832 27.35 -40.43 -22.58
CA LEU A 832 26.93 -39.49 -23.63
C LEU A 832 27.62 -38.12 -23.53
N ALA A 833 27.95 -37.69 -22.32
CA ALA A 833 28.70 -36.46 -22.06
C ALA A 833 30.21 -36.60 -22.31
N ALA A 834 30.74 -37.82 -22.45
CA ALA A 834 32.17 -38.05 -22.67
C ALA A 834 32.58 -37.68 -24.10
N TYR A 835 33.65 -36.88 -24.23
CA TYR A 835 34.17 -36.39 -25.51
C TYR A 835 35.65 -36.78 -25.68
N PRO A 836 36.10 -37.19 -26.88
CA PRO A 836 35.32 -37.43 -28.10
C PRO A 836 34.44 -38.68 -27.99
N TYR A 837 33.20 -38.60 -28.49
CA TYR A 837 32.24 -39.70 -28.38
C TYR A 837 32.52 -40.73 -29.49
N SER A 838 33.43 -41.65 -29.19
CA SER A 838 33.92 -42.65 -30.14
C SER A 838 32.96 -43.83 -30.34
N TRP A 839 33.14 -44.57 -31.44
CA TRP A 839 32.43 -45.83 -31.69
C TRP A 839 32.51 -46.84 -30.53
N LEU A 840 33.62 -46.85 -29.77
CA LEU A 840 33.77 -47.69 -28.58
C LEU A 840 32.86 -47.21 -27.44
N LEU A 841 32.84 -45.91 -27.15
CA LEU A 841 31.95 -45.33 -26.14
C LEU A 841 30.47 -45.50 -26.52
N TYR A 842 30.12 -45.35 -27.80
CA TYR A 842 28.78 -45.62 -28.31
C TYR A 842 28.36 -47.09 -28.12
N GLY A 843 29.25 -48.04 -28.43
CA GLY A 843 29.04 -49.46 -28.16
C GLY A 843 28.81 -49.76 -26.68
N ILE A 844 29.61 -49.16 -25.79
CA ILE A 844 29.45 -49.30 -24.33
C ILE A 844 28.12 -48.67 -23.87
N THR A 845 27.75 -47.50 -24.40
CA THR A 845 26.49 -46.81 -24.08
C THR A 845 25.27 -47.65 -24.45
N ILE A 846 25.26 -48.25 -25.65
CA ILE A 846 24.20 -49.18 -26.06
C ILE A 846 24.19 -50.42 -25.15
N GLY A 847 25.34 -51.02 -24.87
CA GLY A 847 25.45 -52.19 -23.98
C GLY A 847 24.93 -51.91 -22.57
N TYR A 848 25.26 -50.75 -22.00
CA TYR A 848 24.84 -50.30 -20.68
C TYR A 848 23.34 -50.00 -20.65
N ALA A 849 22.82 -49.27 -21.65
CA ALA A 849 21.38 -49.04 -21.82
C ALA A 849 20.59 -50.34 -21.98
N ALA A 850 21.11 -51.31 -22.74
CA ALA A 850 20.51 -52.64 -22.90
C ALA A 850 20.50 -53.44 -21.59
N ALA A 851 21.58 -53.39 -20.80
CA ALA A 851 21.63 -54.03 -19.47
C ALA A 851 20.58 -53.43 -18.52
N ILE A 852 20.39 -52.11 -18.54
CA ILE A 852 19.34 -51.43 -17.78
C ILE A 852 17.95 -51.85 -18.29
N LEU A 853 17.72 -51.91 -19.60
CA LEU A 853 16.45 -52.38 -20.18
C LEU A 853 16.11 -53.81 -19.73
N VAL A 854 17.08 -54.72 -19.69
CA VAL A 854 16.90 -56.09 -19.18
C VAL A 854 16.55 -56.10 -17.68
N LEU A 855 17.19 -55.24 -16.88
CA LEU A 855 16.86 -55.09 -15.45
C LEU A 855 15.43 -54.56 -15.26
N LEU A 856 15.05 -53.51 -15.99
CA LEU A 856 13.72 -52.90 -15.93
C LEU A 856 12.61 -53.89 -16.31
N HIS A 857 12.82 -54.74 -17.32
CA HIS A 857 11.85 -55.79 -17.69
C HIS A 857 11.75 -56.89 -16.63
N LYS A 858 12.87 -57.30 -16.01
CA LYS A 858 12.84 -58.27 -14.89
C LYS A 858 12.08 -57.74 -13.67
N VAL A 859 12.13 -56.43 -13.43
CA VAL A 859 11.47 -55.75 -12.29
C VAL A 859 10.06 -55.21 -12.65
N LYS A 860 9.67 -55.30 -13.94
CA LYS A 860 8.41 -54.75 -14.50
C LYS A 860 8.26 -53.23 -14.35
N TRP A 861 9.37 -52.50 -14.41
CA TRP A 861 9.40 -51.02 -14.40
C TRP A 861 9.35 -50.47 -15.83
N GLU A 862 8.33 -50.89 -16.58
CA GLU A 862 8.20 -50.71 -18.03
C GLU A 862 8.17 -49.22 -18.46
N LEU A 863 7.58 -48.34 -17.65
CA LEU A 863 7.56 -46.89 -17.93
C LEU A 863 8.96 -46.26 -17.95
N VAL A 864 9.90 -46.77 -17.15
CA VAL A 864 11.26 -46.22 -17.05
C VAL A 864 12.10 -46.61 -18.28
N ALA A 865 11.68 -47.61 -19.05
CA ALA A 865 12.39 -48.09 -20.24
C ALA A 865 12.53 -47.02 -21.34
N ILE A 866 11.70 -45.97 -21.33
CA ILE A 866 11.82 -44.85 -22.27
C ILE A 866 13.12 -44.05 -22.08
N ALA A 867 13.63 -43.93 -20.85
CA ALA A 867 14.84 -43.15 -20.58
C ALA A 867 16.11 -43.73 -21.26
N PRO A 868 16.48 -45.02 -21.07
CA PRO A 868 17.63 -45.59 -21.77
C PRO A 868 17.42 -45.68 -23.30
N LEU A 869 16.18 -45.82 -23.78
CA LEU A 869 15.90 -45.79 -25.23
C LEU A 869 16.13 -44.39 -25.83
N MET A 870 15.68 -43.32 -25.15
CA MET A 870 15.96 -41.94 -25.54
C MET A 870 17.45 -41.60 -25.48
N MET A 871 18.18 -42.16 -24.51
CA MET A 871 19.64 -42.04 -24.42
C MET A 871 20.35 -42.74 -25.58
N VAL A 872 19.89 -43.93 -25.99
CA VAL A 872 20.39 -44.59 -27.21
C VAL A 872 20.12 -43.72 -28.44
N TYR A 873 18.91 -43.20 -28.60
CA TYR A 873 18.56 -42.28 -29.70
C TYR A 873 19.47 -41.05 -29.74
N TYR A 874 19.66 -40.36 -28.61
CA TYR A 874 20.57 -39.21 -28.54
C TYR A 874 22.01 -39.59 -28.90
N GLY A 875 22.51 -40.72 -28.37
CA GLY A 875 23.82 -41.25 -28.73
C GLY A 875 23.96 -41.58 -30.22
N THR A 876 22.92 -42.10 -30.87
CA THR A 876 22.94 -42.36 -32.32
C THR A 876 23.03 -41.06 -33.12
N VAL A 877 22.25 -40.04 -32.76
CA VAL A 877 22.30 -38.72 -33.43
C VAL A 877 23.65 -38.02 -33.20
N GLN A 878 24.19 -38.09 -31.98
CA GLN A 878 25.52 -37.57 -31.63
C GLN A 878 26.64 -38.28 -32.42
N MET A 879 26.55 -39.60 -32.60
CA MET A 879 27.48 -40.36 -33.46
C MET A 879 27.37 -39.97 -34.92
N ILE A 880 26.16 -39.86 -35.48
CA ILE A 880 25.94 -39.43 -36.88
C ILE A 880 26.62 -38.08 -37.14
N PHE A 881 26.37 -37.09 -36.27
CA PHE A 881 26.94 -35.76 -36.40
C PHE A 881 28.48 -35.73 -36.28
N GLN A 882 29.06 -36.55 -35.40
CA GLN A 882 30.52 -36.63 -35.24
C GLN A 882 31.20 -37.46 -36.34
N ALA A 883 30.55 -38.50 -36.87
CA ALA A 883 31.13 -39.42 -37.85
C ALA A 883 31.16 -38.86 -39.28
N ARG A 884 30.30 -37.90 -39.63
CA ARG A 884 30.22 -37.24 -40.95
C ARG A 884 30.20 -38.23 -42.13
N GLN A 885 29.28 -39.18 -42.09
CA GLN A 885 29.11 -40.19 -43.13
C GLN A 885 28.28 -39.66 -44.32
N GLU A 886 28.15 -40.45 -45.38
CA GLU A 886 27.21 -40.13 -46.45
C GLU A 886 25.76 -40.23 -45.97
N VAL A 887 24.93 -39.30 -46.41
CA VAL A 887 23.54 -39.12 -45.94
C VAL A 887 22.68 -40.39 -46.10
N PHE A 888 22.94 -41.22 -47.11
CA PHE A 888 22.24 -42.49 -47.28
C PHE A 888 22.50 -43.49 -46.13
N TRP A 889 23.70 -43.48 -45.53
CA TRP A 889 24.00 -44.28 -44.34
C TRP A 889 23.28 -43.75 -43.10
N ASP A 890 23.19 -42.44 -42.94
CA ASP A 890 22.46 -41.84 -41.82
C ASP A 890 20.95 -42.12 -41.91
N ILE A 891 20.37 -42.02 -43.12
CA ILE A 891 19.00 -42.46 -43.41
C ILE A 891 18.83 -43.95 -43.08
N ALA A 892 19.77 -44.81 -43.48
CA ALA A 892 19.70 -46.25 -43.23
C ALA A 892 19.82 -46.60 -41.74
N ILE A 893 20.69 -45.93 -40.98
CA ILE A 893 20.84 -46.12 -39.52
C ILE A 893 19.56 -45.68 -38.80
N LEU A 894 19.06 -44.47 -39.09
CA LEU A 894 17.86 -43.93 -38.44
C LEU A 894 16.61 -44.76 -38.79
N ALA A 895 16.40 -45.08 -40.07
CA ALA A 895 15.29 -45.95 -40.49
C ALA A 895 15.42 -47.37 -39.91
N GLY A 896 16.63 -47.92 -39.87
CA GLY A 896 16.92 -49.24 -39.30
C GLY A 896 16.57 -49.34 -37.82
N PHE A 897 17.06 -48.41 -37.00
CA PHE A 897 16.68 -48.33 -35.58
C PHE A 897 15.17 -48.09 -35.41
N GLY A 898 14.56 -47.22 -36.22
CA GLY A 898 13.12 -46.96 -36.19
C GLY A 898 12.27 -48.21 -36.42
N ILE A 899 12.60 -48.98 -37.46
CA ILE A 899 11.94 -50.25 -37.79
C ILE A 899 12.18 -51.30 -36.69
N LEU A 900 13.42 -51.49 -36.25
CA LEU A 900 13.78 -52.46 -35.21
C LEU A 900 13.02 -52.20 -33.90
N LEU A 901 12.94 -50.95 -33.48
CA LEU A 901 12.23 -50.56 -32.25
C LEU A 901 10.71 -50.71 -32.38
N ILE A 902 10.10 -50.33 -33.51
CA ILE A 902 8.67 -50.53 -33.76
C ILE A 902 8.29 -52.03 -33.76
N LEU A 903 9.12 -52.87 -34.37
CA LEU A 903 8.92 -54.33 -34.36
C LEU A 903 9.14 -54.93 -32.97
N SER A 904 10.11 -54.41 -32.20
CA SER A 904 10.38 -54.86 -30.82
C SER A 904 9.22 -54.49 -29.89
N GLY A 905 8.73 -53.25 -29.95
CA GLY A 905 7.57 -52.79 -29.21
C GLY A 905 6.32 -53.63 -29.51
N ARG A 906 6.06 -53.92 -30.79
CA ARG A 906 4.98 -54.83 -31.22
C ARG A 906 5.12 -56.26 -30.68
N LYS A 907 6.34 -56.76 -30.49
CA LYS A 907 6.60 -58.09 -29.93
C LYS A 907 6.47 -58.13 -28.41
N MET A 908 6.83 -57.04 -27.73
CA MET A 908 6.92 -56.97 -26.26
C MET A 908 5.63 -56.48 -25.58
N PHE A 909 4.86 -55.62 -26.24
CA PHE A 909 3.65 -55.00 -25.69
C PHE A 909 2.41 -55.32 -26.55
N GLN A 910 1.32 -55.79 -25.94
CA GLN A 910 0.08 -56.07 -26.67
C GLN A 910 -0.61 -54.78 -27.15
N ASN A 911 -0.71 -53.78 -26.26
CA ASN A 911 -1.29 -52.45 -26.53
C ASN A 911 -0.18 -51.40 -26.55
N LEU A 912 -0.38 -50.25 -27.21
CA LEU A 912 0.55 -49.12 -27.11
C LEU A 912 0.62 -48.54 -25.69
N TRP A 913 -0.48 -48.60 -24.94
CA TRP A 913 -0.56 -48.22 -23.53
C TRP A 913 -1.65 -49.01 -22.79
N GLU A 914 -1.45 -49.22 -21.49
CA GLU A 914 -2.49 -49.74 -20.59
C GLU A 914 -2.80 -48.74 -19.48
N LYS A 915 -4.08 -48.57 -19.14
CA LYS A 915 -4.50 -47.74 -18.00
C LYS A 915 -4.25 -48.47 -16.68
N GLY A 916 -3.60 -47.79 -15.74
CA GLY A 916 -3.49 -48.19 -14.34
C GLY A 916 -4.65 -47.66 -13.50
N VAL A 917 -4.85 -48.27 -12.33
CA VAL A 917 -5.85 -47.87 -11.33
C VAL A 917 -5.13 -47.10 -10.20
N PRO A 918 -5.65 -45.96 -9.70
CA PRO A 918 -6.85 -45.24 -10.13
C PRO A 918 -6.59 -44.20 -11.23
N ILE A 919 -5.38 -43.62 -11.29
CA ILE A 919 -4.92 -42.69 -12.33
C ILE A 919 -3.45 -42.99 -12.59
N GLY A 920 -3.11 -43.31 -13.84
CA GLY A 920 -1.73 -43.56 -14.29
C GLY A 920 -1.67 -44.48 -15.51
N LEU A 921 -0.51 -44.53 -16.16
CA LEU A 921 -0.19 -45.58 -17.12
C LEU A 921 0.32 -46.80 -16.35
N LYS A 922 -0.17 -47.99 -16.67
CA LYS A 922 0.34 -49.25 -16.12
C LYS A 922 1.55 -49.73 -16.91
N SER A 923 1.46 -49.62 -18.24
CA SER A 923 2.51 -49.91 -19.20
C SER A 923 2.40 -48.97 -20.40
N LEU A 924 3.53 -48.75 -21.07
CA LEU A 924 3.67 -47.88 -22.24
C LEU A 924 4.71 -48.50 -23.17
N ASP A 925 4.38 -48.65 -24.45
CA ASP A 925 5.33 -49.14 -25.45
C ASP A 925 6.34 -48.06 -25.83
N ALA A 926 7.34 -47.88 -24.96
CA ALA A 926 8.46 -46.97 -25.16
C ALA A 926 9.27 -47.28 -26.43
N TYR A 927 9.32 -48.54 -26.87
CA TYR A 927 10.06 -48.94 -28.06
C TYR A 927 9.39 -48.39 -29.33
N SER A 928 8.07 -48.56 -29.48
CA SER A 928 7.37 -47.96 -30.64
C SER A 928 7.47 -46.43 -30.64
N ILE A 929 7.40 -45.78 -29.47
CA ILE A 929 7.50 -44.31 -29.36
C ILE A 929 8.87 -43.81 -29.83
N VAL A 930 9.96 -44.38 -29.31
CA VAL A 930 11.32 -44.00 -29.72
C VAL A 930 11.61 -44.43 -31.16
N GLY A 931 11.05 -45.56 -31.62
CA GLY A 931 11.12 -45.98 -33.02
C GLY A 931 10.47 -44.99 -33.99
N PHE A 932 9.34 -44.38 -33.63
CA PHE A 932 8.78 -43.27 -34.39
C PHE A 932 9.66 -42.02 -34.37
N LEU A 933 10.31 -41.70 -33.23
CA LEU A 933 11.24 -40.58 -33.16
C LEU A 933 12.41 -40.75 -34.14
N PHE A 934 13.01 -41.95 -34.20
CA PHE A 934 14.02 -42.30 -35.22
C PHE A 934 13.53 -42.08 -36.66
N ILE A 935 12.29 -42.46 -36.99
CA ILE A 935 11.70 -42.23 -38.33
C ILE A 935 11.44 -40.75 -38.59
N VAL A 936 11.04 -39.98 -37.58
CA VAL A 936 10.88 -38.51 -37.70
C VAL A 936 12.23 -37.85 -37.96
N SER A 937 13.32 -38.33 -37.37
CA SER A 937 14.65 -37.75 -37.54
C SER A 937 15.16 -37.81 -38.98
N VAL A 938 14.71 -38.80 -39.77
CA VAL A 938 15.00 -38.87 -41.21
C VAL A 938 14.54 -37.61 -41.93
N ALA A 939 13.44 -36.97 -41.54
CA ALA A 939 12.91 -35.77 -42.18
C ALA A 939 13.87 -34.58 -42.15
N PHE A 940 14.74 -34.48 -41.13
CA PHE A 940 15.70 -33.38 -41.02
C PHE A 940 16.85 -33.47 -42.03
N LEU A 941 17.04 -34.61 -42.70
CA LEU A 941 18.02 -34.80 -43.77
C LEU A 941 17.52 -34.30 -45.14
N ASN A 942 16.34 -33.68 -45.18
CA ASN A 942 15.73 -33.03 -46.36
C ASN A 942 16.70 -32.10 -47.12
N SER A 943 17.48 -31.28 -46.40
CA SER A 943 18.38 -30.30 -47.00
C SER A 943 19.44 -30.91 -47.91
N GLU A 944 19.78 -32.18 -47.68
CA GLU A 944 20.76 -32.94 -48.46
C GLU A 944 20.11 -33.78 -49.56
N THR A 945 18.88 -34.28 -49.32
CA THR A 945 18.14 -35.07 -50.32
C THR A 945 16.63 -35.08 -50.11
N PHE A 946 15.87 -34.82 -51.17
CA PHE A 946 14.40 -34.91 -51.17
C PHE A 946 13.89 -36.33 -50.82
N TRP A 947 14.70 -37.37 -51.07
CA TRP A 947 14.38 -38.75 -50.68
C TRP A 947 14.17 -38.90 -49.18
N ALA A 948 14.78 -38.04 -48.35
CA ALA A 948 14.61 -38.06 -46.91
C ALA A 948 13.14 -37.84 -46.50
N LEU A 949 12.45 -36.85 -47.08
CA LEU A 949 11.03 -36.59 -46.83
C LEU A 949 10.12 -37.69 -47.38
N ILE A 950 10.46 -38.27 -48.55
CA ILE A 950 9.70 -39.38 -49.14
C ILE A 950 9.78 -40.63 -48.25
N ILE A 951 11.00 -41.05 -47.88
CA ILE A 951 11.24 -42.23 -47.03
C ILE A 951 10.61 -42.01 -45.65
N HIS A 952 10.81 -40.84 -45.05
CA HIS A 952 10.17 -40.45 -43.80
C HIS A 952 8.64 -40.56 -43.87
N GLY A 953 8.00 -39.95 -44.88
CA GLY A 953 6.55 -39.93 -45.02
C GLY A 953 5.95 -41.33 -45.21
N LEU A 954 6.60 -42.17 -46.02
CA LEU A 954 6.20 -43.56 -46.25
C LEU A 954 6.39 -44.42 -44.99
N LEU A 955 7.54 -44.32 -44.30
CA LEU A 955 7.82 -45.09 -43.09
C LEU A 955 6.94 -44.66 -41.92
N LEU A 956 6.62 -43.38 -41.77
CA LEU A 956 5.73 -42.91 -40.71
C LEU A 956 4.28 -43.35 -40.97
N SER A 957 3.80 -43.25 -42.22
CA SER A 957 2.48 -43.74 -42.62
C SER A 957 2.35 -45.26 -42.39
N ALA A 958 3.33 -46.05 -42.86
CA ALA A 958 3.37 -47.49 -42.67
C ALA A 958 3.49 -47.89 -41.20
N GLY A 959 4.34 -47.19 -40.45
CA GLY A 959 4.53 -47.38 -39.01
C GLY A 959 3.22 -47.16 -38.24
N LEU A 960 2.54 -46.03 -38.46
CA LEU A 960 1.23 -45.74 -37.86
C LEU A 960 0.19 -46.80 -38.24
N TRP A 961 0.14 -47.20 -39.52
CA TRP A 961 -0.79 -48.22 -40.02
C TRP A 961 -0.58 -49.60 -39.38
N LEU A 962 0.66 -49.96 -39.02
CA LEU A 962 0.99 -51.19 -38.29
C LEU A 962 0.51 -51.18 -36.83
N GLN A 963 0.38 -49.99 -36.20
CA GLN A 963 -0.07 -49.87 -34.81
C GLN A 963 -1.60 -49.91 -34.65
N ARG A 964 -2.38 -49.87 -35.74
CA ARG A 964 -3.86 -49.74 -35.70
C ARG A 964 -4.58 -50.80 -34.84
N ASN A 965 -4.02 -52.01 -34.73
CA ASN A 965 -4.59 -53.11 -33.94
C ASN A 965 -4.23 -53.06 -32.44
N ARG A 966 -3.39 -52.09 -32.02
CA ARG A 966 -2.84 -51.97 -30.65
C ARG A 966 -3.40 -50.77 -29.89
N VAL A 967 -4.48 -50.20 -30.41
CA VAL A 967 -5.24 -49.05 -29.90
C VAL A 967 -6.73 -49.36 -30.02
N HIS A 968 -7.55 -48.77 -29.15
CA HIS A 968 -8.97 -49.11 -29.00
C HIS A 968 -9.90 -47.91 -29.25
N GLY A 969 -11.14 -48.19 -29.64
CA GLY A 969 -12.19 -47.19 -29.85
C GLY A 969 -11.85 -46.16 -30.94
N ILE A 970 -12.13 -44.87 -30.66
CA ILE A 970 -11.88 -43.75 -31.58
C ILE A 970 -10.40 -43.69 -32.02
N GLY A 971 -9.47 -44.13 -31.17
CA GLY A 971 -8.03 -44.09 -31.48
C GLY A 971 -7.64 -44.89 -32.73
N VAL A 972 -8.36 -45.96 -33.07
CA VAL A 972 -8.14 -46.72 -34.32
C VAL A 972 -8.41 -45.83 -35.54
N ARG A 973 -9.56 -45.16 -35.54
CA ARG A 973 -9.98 -44.23 -36.62
C ARG A 973 -9.02 -43.05 -36.73
N VAL A 974 -8.55 -42.51 -35.59
CA VAL A 974 -7.54 -41.45 -35.55
C VAL A 974 -6.23 -41.92 -36.21
N ILE A 975 -5.69 -43.08 -35.82
CA ILE A 975 -4.44 -43.61 -36.39
C ILE A 975 -4.57 -43.86 -37.89
N GLN A 976 -5.71 -44.39 -38.35
CA GLN A 976 -5.98 -44.60 -39.77
C GLN A 976 -6.05 -43.27 -40.55
N PHE A 977 -6.73 -42.26 -39.99
CA PHE A 977 -6.78 -40.93 -40.60
C PHE A 977 -5.39 -40.28 -40.64
N THR A 978 -4.62 -40.31 -39.55
CA THR A 978 -3.27 -39.73 -39.52
C THR A 978 -2.32 -40.44 -40.47
N ALA A 979 -2.38 -41.77 -40.57
CA ALA A 979 -1.55 -42.53 -41.51
C ALA A 979 -1.86 -42.16 -42.97
N GLY A 980 -3.14 -41.98 -43.32
CA GLY A 980 -3.54 -41.53 -44.66
C GLY A 980 -3.22 -40.05 -44.93
N ALA A 981 -3.45 -39.17 -43.96
CA ALA A 981 -3.13 -37.74 -44.06
C ALA A 981 -1.62 -37.50 -44.26
N TYR A 982 -0.76 -38.33 -43.65
CA TYR A 982 0.69 -38.22 -43.77
C TYR A 982 1.22 -38.50 -45.18
N LEU A 983 0.43 -39.15 -46.05
CA LEU A 983 0.78 -39.33 -47.46
C LEU A 983 0.76 -38.01 -48.26
N LEU A 984 0.22 -36.92 -47.70
CA LEU A 984 0.37 -35.59 -48.29
C LEU A 984 1.83 -35.08 -48.25
N VAL A 985 2.66 -35.54 -47.30
CA VAL A 985 4.08 -35.16 -47.24
C VAL A 985 4.85 -35.62 -48.49
N PRO A 986 4.92 -36.93 -48.83
CA PRO A 986 5.56 -37.37 -50.06
C PRO A 986 4.86 -36.87 -51.33
N TYR A 987 3.56 -36.56 -51.28
CA TYR A 987 2.84 -35.94 -52.41
C TYR A 987 3.37 -34.52 -52.71
N TYR A 988 3.42 -33.62 -51.72
CA TYR A 988 3.91 -32.26 -51.95
C TYR A 988 5.42 -32.21 -52.25
N THR A 989 6.24 -33.04 -51.58
CA THR A 989 7.67 -33.17 -51.92
C THR A 989 7.89 -33.65 -53.36
N ALA A 990 7.05 -34.55 -53.87
CA ALA A 990 7.11 -34.94 -55.28
C ALA A 990 6.61 -33.82 -56.20
N LEU A 991 5.57 -33.07 -55.79
CA LEU A 991 4.97 -31.98 -56.55
C LEU A 991 5.96 -30.84 -56.85
N GLU A 992 6.81 -30.49 -55.87
CA GLU A 992 7.88 -29.49 -56.01
C GLU A 992 8.93 -29.84 -57.08
N GLN A 993 8.95 -31.09 -57.58
CA GLN A 993 9.85 -31.53 -58.65
C GLN A 993 9.22 -31.47 -60.06
N PHE A 994 8.00 -30.94 -60.20
CA PHE A 994 7.30 -30.76 -61.48
C PHE A 994 6.99 -29.28 -61.76
N GLU A 995 7.12 -28.85 -63.01
CA GLU A 995 6.75 -27.49 -63.44
C GLU A 995 5.23 -27.38 -63.69
N ILE A 996 4.57 -26.42 -63.02
CA ILE A 996 3.11 -26.25 -63.05
C ILE A 996 2.74 -24.87 -63.63
N PRO A 997 1.73 -24.75 -64.52
CA PRO A 997 1.29 -23.45 -65.06
C PRO A 997 0.65 -22.56 -63.99
N ALA A 998 1.03 -21.28 -63.93
CA ALA A 998 0.56 -20.31 -62.93
C ALA A 998 -0.98 -20.19 -62.80
N ILE A 999 -1.74 -20.38 -63.89
CA ILE A 999 -3.22 -20.32 -63.91
C ILE A 999 -3.88 -21.51 -63.16
N LEU A 1000 -3.13 -22.57 -62.85
CA LEU A 1000 -3.61 -23.77 -62.14
C LEU A 1000 -2.79 -24.09 -60.89
N GLU A 1001 -1.76 -23.30 -60.59
CA GLU A 1001 -0.85 -23.52 -59.48
C GLU A 1001 -1.63 -23.49 -58.16
N ARG A 1002 -2.45 -22.45 -57.97
CA ARG A 1002 -3.24 -22.25 -56.75
C ARG A 1002 -4.19 -23.41 -56.47
N GLU A 1003 -4.90 -23.89 -57.48
CA GLU A 1003 -5.84 -25.01 -57.41
C GLU A 1003 -5.16 -26.30 -56.96
N ILE A 1004 -4.03 -26.64 -57.58
CA ILE A 1004 -3.32 -27.91 -57.32
C ILE A 1004 -2.79 -27.95 -55.89
N TYR A 1005 -2.35 -26.82 -55.32
CA TYR A 1005 -1.95 -26.76 -53.91
C TYR A 1005 -3.14 -26.85 -52.93
N VAL A 1006 -4.30 -26.22 -53.22
CA VAL A 1006 -5.41 -26.12 -52.25
C VAL A 1006 -6.45 -27.25 -52.32
N LEU A 1007 -6.67 -27.88 -53.48
CA LEU A 1007 -7.66 -28.94 -53.65
C LEU A 1007 -7.39 -30.24 -52.85
N PRO A 1008 -6.15 -30.69 -52.59
CA PRO A 1008 -5.88 -31.83 -51.73
C PRO A 1008 -6.42 -31.68 -50.30
N PHE A 1009 -6.54 -30.46 -49.77
CA PHE A 1009 -7.19 -30.21 -48.47
C PHE A 1009 -8.71 -30.45 -48.51
N VAL A 1010 -9.36 -30.22 -49.66
CA VAL A 1010 -10.77 -30.58 -49.86
C VAL A 1010 -10.91 -32.10 -49.88
N ALA A 1011 -10.02 -32.82 -50.57
CA ALA A 1011 -9.98 -34.29 -50.55
C ALA A 1011 -9.73 -34.86 -49.14
N LEU A 1012 -8.81 -34.26 -48.38
CA LEU A 1012 -8.54 -34.61 -46.98
C LEU A 1012 -9.77 -34.40 -46.08
N SER A 1013 -10.53 -33.31 -46.30
CA SER A 1013 -11.79 -33.06 -45.57
C SER A 1013 -12.86 -34.12 -45.86
N ILE A 1014 -12.91 -34.64 -47.09
CA ILE A 1014 -13.79 -35.74 -47.49
C ILE A 1014 -13.33 -37.05 -46.84
N PHE A 1015 -12.03 -37.34 -46.86
CA PHE A 1015 -11.43 -38.51 -46.22
C PHE A 1015 -11.68 -38.55 -44.69
N ALA A 1016 -11.54 -37.41 -44.02
CA ALA A 1016 -11.92 -37.26 -42.61
C ALA A 1016 -13.39 -37.61 -42.37
N ARG A 1017 -14.30 -37.10 -43.21
CA ARG A 1017 -15.75 -37.37 -43.11
C ARG A 1017 -16.12 -38.83 -43.40
N LEU A 1018 -15.32 -39.56 -44.19
CA LEU A 1018 -15.48 -41.00 -44.40
C LEU A 1018 -15.06 -41.82 -43.16
N ILE A 1019 -13.91 -41.50 -42.56
CA ILE A 1019 -13.37 -42.23 -41.40
C ILE A 1019 -14.18 -41.97 -40.12
N PHE A 1020 -14.62 -40.72 -39.86
CA PHE A 1020 -15.32 -40.33 -38.63
C PHE A 1020 -16.86 -40.35 -38.74
N LYS A 1021 -17.41 -41.18 -39.64
CA LYS A 1021 -18.86 -41.27 -39.89
C LYS A 1021 -19.63 -41.70 -38.63
N GLY A 1022 -20.56 -40.85 -38.19
CA GLY A 1022 -21.46 -41.12 -37.06
C GLY A 1022 -21.34 -40.09 -35.95
N GLU A 1023 -20.43 -40.33 -35.00
CA GLU A 1023 -20.40 -39.70 -33.68
C GLU A 1023 -19.94 -38.22 -33.71
N ASN A 1024 -19.01 -37.83 -34.59
CA ASN A 1024 -18.44 -36.47 -34.65
C ASN A 1024 -18.97 -35.62 -35.83
N LYS A 1025 -20.16 -35.93 -36.35
CA LYS A 1025 -20.72 -35.36 -37.60
C LYS A 1025 -20.75 -33.82 -37.62
N GLN A 1026 -21.05 -33.17 -36.49
CA GLN A 1026 -21.04 -31.69 -36.39
C GLN A 1026 -19.63 -31.11 -36.53
N ILE A 1027 -18.63 -31.68 -35.83
CA ILE A 1027 -17.24 -31.19 -35.86
C ILE A 1027 -16.67 -31.33 -37.27
N THR A 1028 -16.86 -32.49 -37.93
CA THR A 1028 -16.45 -32.67 -39.32
C THR A 1028 -17.15 -31.70 -40.28
N SER A 1029 -18.39 -31.30 -39.98
CA SER A 1029 -19.13 -30.29 -40.76
C SER A 1029 -18.54 -28.89 -40.58
N TYR A 1030 -18.19 -28.48 -39.36
CA TYR A 1030 -17.53 -27.19 -39.11
C TYR A 1030 -16.14 -27.10 -39.72
N ILE A 1031 -15.34 -28.17 -39.66
CA ILE A 1031 -14.05 -28.24 -40.36
C ILE A 1031 -14.27 -28.11 -41.88
N GLN A 1032 -15.28 -28.79 -42.43
CA GLN A 1032 -15.62 -28.68 -43.85
C GLN A 1032 -16.06 -27.26 -44.25
N TRP A 1033 -16.85 -26.56 -43.41
CA TRP A 1033 -17.13 -25.13 -43.60
C TRP A 1033 -15.86 -24.28 -43.61
N ALA A 1034 -14.99 -24.44 -42.61
CA ALA A 1034 -13.79 -23.62 -42.46
C ALA A 1034 -12.82 -23.81 -43.63
N VAL A 1035 -12.54 -25.05 -44.02
CA VAL A 1035 -11.68 -25.37 -45.18
C VAL A 1035 -12.27 -24.76 -46.46
N LEU A 1036 -13.57 -24.88 -46.70
CA LEU A 1036 -14.20 -24.30 -47.90
C LEU A 1036 -14.17 -22.77 -47.93
N VAL A 1037 -14.40 -22.10 -46.79
CA VAL A 1037 -14.28 -20.63 -46.70
C VAL A 1037 -12.84 -20.19 -46.95
N ILE A 1038 -11.85 -20.84 -46.32
CA ILE A 1038 -10.43 -20.49 -46.47
C ILE A 1038 -9.99 -20.69 -47.92
N VAL A 1039 -10.28 -21.86 -48.52
CA VAL A 1039 -9.97 -22.10 -49.94
C VAL A 1039 -10.66 -21.07 -50.85
N SER A 1040 -11.92 -20.73 -50.58
CA SER A 1040 -12.64 -19.71 -51.38
C SER A 1040 -12.03 -18.31 -51.24
N LEU A 1041 -11.58 -17.91 -50.05
CA LEU A 1041 -10.93 -16.61 -49.82
C LEU A 1041 -9.54 -16.54 -50.46
N LEU A 1042 -8.78 -17.63 -50.41
CA LEU A 1042 -7.46 -17.73 -51.05
C LEU A 1042 -7.53 -17.66 -52.58
N LEU A 1043 -8.67 -18.06 -53.18
CA LEU A 1043 -9.00 -17.91 -54.60
C LEU A 1043 -9.60 -16.52 -54.92
N ILE A 1044 -10.36 -15.89 -54.02
CA ILE A 1044 -10.79 -14.48 -54.17
C ILE A 1044 -9.58 -13.54 -54.19
N GLN A 1045 -8.62 -13.75 -53.28
CA GLN A 1045 -7.41 -12.94 -53.21
C GLN A 1045 -6.66 -12.98 -54.54
N ASP A 1046 -6.44 -14.20 -55.06
CA ASP A 1046 -5.75 -14.45 -56.32
C ASP A 1046 -6.37 -13.65 -57.48
N GLY A 1047 -7.70 -13.73 -57.62
CA GLY A 1047 -8.44 -12.99 -58.65
C GLY A 1047 -8.55 -11.47 -58.45
N LEU A 1048 -8.33 -10.95 -57.23
CA LEU A 1048 -8.22 -9.51 -56.97
C LEU A 1048 -6.81 -8.98 -57.23
N GLU A 1049 -5.79 -9.82 -57.02
CA GLU A 1049 -4.38 -9.48 -57.20
C GLU A 1049 -3.99 -9.51 -58.68
N SER A 1050 -4.47 -10.51 -59.42
CA SER A 1050 -4.24 -10.65 -60.86
C SER A 1050 -4.98 -9.60 -61.72
N ASN A 1051 -6.12 -9.10 -61.23
CA ASN A 1051 -7.07 -8.25 -61.97
C ASN A 1051 -7.50 -8.82 -63.35
N THR A 1052 -7.40 -10.14 -63.57
CA THR A 1052 -7.81 -10.75 -64.85
C THR A 1052 -9.27 -11.21 -64.84
N VAL A 1053 -9.88 -11.22 -66.04
CA VAL A 1053 -11.23 -11.77 -66.23
C VAL A 1053 -11.23 -13.30 -66.08
N TYR A 1054 -10.10 -13.98 -66.33
CA TYR A 1054 -10.02 -15.44 -66.26
C TYR A 1054 -10.13 -15.95 -64.81
N ASP A 1055 -9.48 -15.28 -63.85
CA ASP A 1055 -9.55 -15.68 -62.44
C ASP A 1055 -10.92 -15.39 -61.85
N ALA A 1056 -11.56 -14.28 -62.24
CA ALA A 1056 -12.96 -14.01 -61.94
C ALA A 1056 -13.91 -15.09 -62.51
N LEU A 1057 -13.58 -15.71 -63.65
CA LEU A 1057 -14.34 -16.81 -64.25
C LEU A 1057 -14.06 -18.17 -63.59
N ILE A 1058 -12.81 -18.48 -63.24
CA ILE A 1058 -12.44 -19.72 -62.52
C ILE A 1058 -13.08 -19.70 -61.12
N LEU A 1059 -12.94 -18.60 -60.38
CA LEU A 1059 -13.60 -18.36 -59.09
C LEU A 1059 -15.13 -18.41 -59.22
N GLY A 1060 -15.70 -17.79 -60.26
CA GLY A 1060 -17.13 -17.84 -60.56
C GLY A 1060 -17.62 -19.27 -60.82
N THR A 1061 -16.83 -20.08 -61.54
CA THR A 1061 -17.18 -21.46 -61.89
C THR A 1061 -17.05 -22.40 -60.69
N LEU A 1062 -15.96 -22.30 -59.91
CA LEU A 1062 -15.77 -23.09 -58.69
C LEU A 1062 -16.81 -22.75 -57.61
N SER A 1063 -17.14 -21.47 -57.43
CA SER A 1063 -18.19 -21.04 -56.49
C SER A 1063 -19.59 -21.48 -56.95
N LEU A 1064 -19.86 -21.51 -58.25
CA LEU A 1064 -21.08 -22.06 -58.83
C LEU A 1064 -21.18 -23.58 -58.62
N ILE A 1065 -20.12 -24.34 -58.94
CA ILE A 1065 -20.07 -25.80 -58.71
C ILE A 1065 -20.27 -26.11 -57.22
N SER A 1066 -19.62 -25.36 -56.33
CA SER A 1066 -19.82 -25.45 -54.87
C SER A 1066 -21.28 -25.18 -54.49
N MET A 1067 -21.86 -24.06 -54.95
CA MET A 1067 -23.26 -23.72 -54.65
C MET A 1067 -24.25 -24.81 -55.09
N LEU A 1068 -24.07 -25.34 -56.30
CA LEU A 1068 -24.91 -26.40 -56.87
C LEU A 1068 -24.74 -27.74 -56.13
N ALA A 1069 -23.50 -28.15 -55.82
CA ALA A 1069 -23.23 -29.36 -55.04
C ALA A 1069 -23.80 -29.26 -53.62
N GLY A 1070 -23.71 -28.08 -52.98
CA GLY A 1070 -24.31 -27.80 -51.68
C GLY A 1070 -25.84 -27.87 -51.69
N MET A 1071 -26.47 -27.35 -52.74
CA MET A 1071 -27.92 -27.44 -52.93
C MET A 1071 -28.38 -28.90 -53.14
N TRP A 1072 -27.71 -29.64 -54.04
CA TRP A 1072 -28.08 -31.02 -54.38
C TRP A 1072 -27.86 -32.00 -53.22
N LEU A 1073 -26.71 -31.92 -52.55
CA LEU A 1073 -26.36 -32.77 -51.40
C LEU A 1073 -26.99 -32.27 -50.08
N ARG A 1074 -27.71 -31.15 -50.09
CA ARG A 1074 -28.29 -30.45 -48.93
C ARG A 1074 -27.26 -30.18 -47.81
N ILE A 1075 -26.07 -29.71 -48.18
CA ILE A 1075 -24.99 -29.33 -47.25
C ILE A 1075 -24.86 -27.81 -47.27
N LYS A 1076 -25.18 -27.14 -46.15
CA LYS A 1076 -25.16 -25.66 -46.09
C LYS A 1076 -23.81 -25.04 -46.47
N SER A 1077 -22.69 -25.70 -46.16
CA SER A 1077 -21.34 -25.14 -46.33
C SER A 1077 -21.03 -24.78 -47.78
N TYR A 1078 -21.21 -25.72 -48.69
CA TYR A 1078 -20.97 -25.49 -50.12
C TYR A 1078 -21.97 -24.48 -50.71
N PHE A 1079 -23.22 -24.48 -50.24
CA PHE A 1079 -24.25 -23.55 -50.70
C PHE A 1079 -23.96 -22.08 -50.33
N PHE A 1080 -23.88 -21.75 -49.04
CA PHE A 1080 -23.77 -20.36 -48.58
C PHE A 1080 -22.42 -19.72 -48.92
N VAL A 1081 -21.33 -20.50 -48.88
CA VAL A 1081 -20.00 -19.99 -49.26
C VAL A 1081 -19.99 -19.66 -50.75
N GLY A 1082 -20.51 -20.55 -51.61
CA GLY A 1082 -20.66 -20.27 -53.03
C GLY A 1082 -21.50 -19.01 -53.32
N SER A 1083 -22.65 -18.85 -52.67
CA SER A 1083 -23.51 -17.67 -52.87
C SER A 1083 -22.90 -16.35 -52.36
N GLY A 1084 -22.18 -16.38 -51.23
CA GLY A 1084 -21.61 -15.16 -50.62
C GLY A 1084 -20.45 -14.60 -51.44
N VAL A 1085 -19.56 -15.47 -51.91
CA VAL A 1085 -18.43 -15.14 -52.79
C VAL A 1085 -18.92 -14.45 -54.07
N LEU A 1086 -19.99 -14.97 -54.66
CA LEU A 1086 -20.59 -14.46 -55.90
C LEU A 1086 -21.19 -13.04 -55.72
N LEU A 1087 -21.82 -12.75 -54.58
CA LEU A 1087 -22.40 -11.43 -54.28
C LEU A 1087 -21.36 -10.33 -54.02
N LEU A 1088 -20.28 -10.67 -53.30
CA LEU A 1088 -19.22 -9.70 -52.94
C LEU A 1088 -18.53 -9.13 -54.19
N ASN A 1089 -18.37 -9.97 -55.22
CA ASN A 1089 -17.79 -9.61 -56.52
C ASN A 1089 -18.52 -8.44 -57.23
N VAL A 1090 -19.80 -8.22 -56.91
CA VAL A 1090 -20.65 -7.19 -57.56
C VAL A 1090 -20.57 -5.83 -56.87
N ILE A 1091 -20.52 -5.78 -55.53
CA ILE A 1091 -20.66 -4.52 -54.76
C ILE A 1091 -19.46 -3.59 -54.92
N LEU A 1092 -18.25 -4.15 -55.11
CA LEU A 1092 -16.99 -3.39 -55.10
C LEU A 1092 -16.83 -2.37 -56.26
N GLN A 1093 -17.83 -2.24 -57.14
CA GLN A 1093 -17.74 -1.52 -58.42
C GLN A 1093 -18.46 -0.13 -58.48
N THR A 1094 -18.93 0.52 -57.38
CA THR A 1094 -19.93 1.65 -57.46
C THR A 1094 -19.81 2.90 -56.51
N ARG A 1095 -18.83 3.82 -56.61
CA ARG A 1095 -18.40 4.67 -55.45
C ARG A 1095 -19.08 6.04 -55.05
N PRO A 1096 -18.86 7.25 -55.64
CA PRO A 1096 -18.72 8.50 -54.82
C PRO A 1096 -19.42 9.84 -55.25
N PHE A 1097 -20.36 10.41 -54.46
CA PHE A 1097 -21.00 11.75 -54.75
C PHE A 1097 -21.58 12.55 -53.51
N TRP A 1098 -20.91 13.55 -52.89
CA TRP A 1098 -21.42 14.30 -51.68
C TRP A 1098 -20.86 15.74 -51.41
N GLY A 1099 -21.66 16.67 -50.81
CA GLY A 1099 -21.21 17.73 -49.85
C GLY A 1099 -21.27 19.25 -50.22
N ASN A 1100 -21.70 20.17 -49.29
CA ASN A 1100 -21.62 21.65 -49.42
C ASN A 1100 -21.98 22.54 -48.17
N LEU A 1101 -21.96 23.89 -48.32
CA LEU A 1101 -22.54 25.03 -47.54
C LEU A 1101 -21.65 25.89 -46.53
N PRO A 1102 -21.94 27.22 -46.32
CA PRO A 1102 -21.12 28.18 -45.53
C PRO A 1102 -21.83 28.86 -44.31
N TRP A 1103 -21.16 29.80 -43.60
CA TRP A 1103 -21.30 30.05 -42.13
C TRP A 1103 -22.24 31.13 -41.51
N TRP A 1104 -22.40 32.38 -41.98
CA TRP A 1104 -22.65 33.47 -41.00
C TRP A 1104 -24.04 33.54 -40.30
N GLY A 1105 -25.14 33.14 -40.95
CA GLY A 1105 -26.52 33.17 -40.39
C GLY A 1105 -26.77 32.20 -39.23
N TYR A 1106 -25.79 31.37 -38.87
CA TYR A 1106 -25.91 30.37 -37.82
C TYR A 1106 -26.13 31.01 -36.44
N LEU A 1107 -25.61 32.22 -36.15
CA LEU A 1107 -25.84 32.87 -34.85
C LEU A 1107 -27.31 33.31 -34.65
N LEU A 1108 -27.95 33.86 -35.68
CA LEU A 1108 -29.37 34.23 -35.65
C LEU A 1108 -30.28 33.00 -35.68
N ILE A 1109 -29.95 32.00 -36.49
CA ILE A 1109 -30.69 30.73 -36.56
C ILE A 1109 -30.58 30.00 -35.21
N THR A 1110 -29.39 29.84 -34.63
CA THR A 1110 -29.20 29.16 -33.34
C THR A 1110 -29.87 29.90 -32.18
N GLY A 1111 -29.80 31.24 -32.13
CA GLY A 1111 -30.53 32.02 -31.12
C GLY A 1111 -32.05 31.81 -31.19
N SER A 1112 -32.60 31.77 -32.40
CA SER A 1112 -34.04 31.54 -32.64
C SER A 1112 -34.47 30.09 -32.39
N VAL A 1113 -33.64 29.12 -32.79
CA VAL A 1113 -33.87 27.68 -32.62
C VAL A 1113 -33.83 27.29 -31.14
N LEU A 1114 -32.94 27.87 -30.33
CA LEU A 1114 -32.89 27.57 -28.89
C LEU A 1114 -34.17 28.02 -28.16
N ILE A 1115 -34.72 29.19 -28.49
CA ILE A 1115 -36.01 29.67 -27.96
C ILE A 1115 -37.17 28.77 -28.42
N THR A 1116 -37.11 28.30 -29.66
CA THR A 1116 -38.15 27.43 -30.25
C THR A 1116 -38.13 26.01 -29.65
N ILE A 1117 -36.95 25.40 -29.50
CA ILE A 1117 -36.80 24.06 -28.91
C ILE A 1117 -37.22 24.03 -27.44
N ALA A 1118 -36.88 25.08 -26.66
CA ALA A 1118 -37.34 25.19 -25.28
C ALA A 1118 -38.88 25.16 -25.19
N SER A 1119 -39.54 25.93 -26.05
CA SER A 1119 -41.00 26.00 -26.15
C SER A 1119 -41.65 24.69 -26.61
N PHE A 1120 -41.04 23.99 -27.58
CA PHE A 1120 -41.57 22.73 -28.13
C PHE A 1120 -41.45 21.55 -27.15
N ASN A 1121 -40.42 21.54 -26.30
CA ASN A 1121 -40.21 20.46 -25.33
C ASN A 1121 -41.22 20.53 -24.17
N GLU A 1122 -41.66 21.74 -23.81
CA GLU A 1122 -42.76 21.97 -22.87
C GLU A 1122 -44.12 21.49 -23.45
N TRP A 1123 -44.29 21.49 -24.77
CA TRP A 1123 -45.46 20.95 -25.47
C TRP A 1123 -45.47 19.41 -25.59
N HIS A 1124 -44.34 18.76 -25.90
CA HIS A 1124 -44.30 17.30 -26.02
C HIS A 1124 -44.66 16.60 -24.69
N LYS A 1125 -44.31 17.23 -23.56
CA LYS A 1125 -44.69 16.82 -22.20
C LYS A 1125 -46.22 16.75 -21.97
N GLN A 1126 -47.02 17.49 -22.75
CA GLN A 1126 -48.50 17.43 -22.67
C GLN A 1126 -49.12 16.26 -23.44
N LYS A 1127 -48.46 15.70 -24.48
CA LYS A 1127 -48.98 14.55 -25.25
C LYS A 1127 -48.49 13.20 -24.74
N GLY A 1128 -47.29 13.13 -24.15
CA GLY A 1128 -46.82 11.92 -23.46
C GLY A 1128 -47.75 11.45 -22.33
N ALA A 1129 -48.50 12.37 -21.74
CA ALA A 1129 -49.53 12.09 -20.74
C ALA A 1129 -50.81 11.38 -21.27
N LYS A 1130 -50.87 11.02 -22.58
CA LYS A 1130 -52.03 10.36 -23.20
C LYS A 1130 -51.78 8.97 -23.82
N GLY A 1131 -50.52 8.52 -23.93
CA GLY A 1131 -50.09 7.10 -24.04
C GLY A 1131 -50.56 6.20 -25.22
N GLU A 1132 -49.85 6.20 -26.36
CA GLU A 1132 -49.99 5.21 -27.46
C GLU A 1132 -48.62 4.72 -28.02
N LYS A 1133 -48.59 3.62 -28.80
CA LYS A 1133 -47.36 3.00 -29.38
C LYS A 1133 -47.50 2.58 -30.87
N THR A 1134 -46.38 2.57 -31.61
CA THR A 1134 -46.33 2.62 -33.11
C THR A 1134 -45.87 1.34 -33.84
N TYR A 1135 -46.06 1.32 -35.17
CA TYR A 1135 -46.11 0.15 -36.06
C TYR A 1135 -44.80 -0.64 -36.31
N LEU A 1136 -43.61 -0.03 -36.15
CA LEU A 1136 -42.32 -0.59 -36.62
C LEU A 1136 -41.90 -1.92 -35.98
N VAL A 1137 -42.46 -2.29 -34.84
CA VAL A 1137 -42.04 -3.49 -34.08
C VAL A 1137 -42.48 -4.81 -34.74
N LYS A 1138 -43.58 -4.82 -35.51
CA LYS A 1138 -44.23 -6.06 -35.99
C LYS A 1138 -43.56 -6.75 -37.20
N LEU A 1139 -42.65 -6.10 -37.92
CA LEU A 1139 -42.09 -6.65 -39.17
C LEU A 1139 -40.98 -7.69 -38.96
N LYS A 1140 -40.20 -7.54 -37.88
CA LYS A 1140 -38.94 -8.25 -37.63
C LYS A 1140 -39.09 -9.77 -37.42
N GLU A 1141 -40.21 -10.21 -36.89
CA GLU A 1141 -40.36 -11.57 -36.34
C GLU A 1141 -40.60 -12.67 -37.40
N ARG A 1142 -41.10 -12.32 -38.59
CA ARG A 1142 -41.54 -13.32 -39.59
C ARG A 1142 -40.42 -14.03 -40.37
N LEU A 1143 -39.22 -13.46 -40.46
CA LEU A 1143 -38.14 -13.99 -41.33
C LEU A 1143 -37.32 -15.14 -40.69
N LEU A 1144 -37.24 -15.21 -39.36
CA LEU A 1144 -36.32 -16.11 -38.64
C LEU A 1144 -36.71 -17.60 -38.67
N VAL A 1145 -37.95 -17.94 -39.04
CA VAL A 1145 -38.50 -19.30 -38.90
C VAL A 1145 -38.09 -20.23 -40.05
N LYS A 1146 -37.95 -19.72 -41.28
CA LYS A 1146 -37.74 -20.58 -42.47
C LYS A 1146 -36.33 -21.17 -42.63
N LEU A 1147 -35.31 -20.58 -42.01
CA LEU A 1147 -33.89 -20.94 -42.24
C LEU A 1147 -33.37 -22.14 -41.40
N LYS A 1148 -34.17 -22.69 -40.48
CA LYS A 1148 -33.70 -23.69 -39.50
C LYS A 1148 -33.71 -25.16 -39.97
N SER A 1149 -34.19 -25.48 -41.18
CA SER A 1149 -34.52 -26.86 -41.60
C SER A 1149 -33.47 -27.62 -42.44
N TRP A 1150 -32.35 -27.00 -42.82
CA TRP A 1150 -31.27 -27.64 -43.60
C TRP A 1150 -30.21 -28.29 -42.69
N ASN A 1151 -29.34 -29.16 -43.21
CA ASN A 1151 -28.18 -29.73 -42.49
C ASN A 1151 -26.98 -28.76 -42.48
#